data_AF-A0A1V6U1K9-F1
#
_entry.id   AF-A0A1V6U1K9-F1
#
_cell.length_a   1.000
_cell.length_b   1.000
_cell.length_c   1.000
_cell.angle_alpha   90.00
_cell.angle_beta   90.00
_cell.angle_gamma   90.00
#
_symmetry.space_group_name_H-M   'P 1'
#
loop_
_entity.id
_entity.type
_entity.pdbx_description
1 polymer ?
#
loop_
_entity_poly.entity_id
_entity_poly.type
_entity_poly.pdbx_seq_one_letter_code
_entity_poly.pdbx_strand_id
1 'polypeptide(L)'
;MDQVKDNCELDDIPVSHNMMFSVSAVPTILYGNSSAIFNDSQDDSSSYRLNLALVVIFLIVSTHSFSPPCEKIIEKAERTNRRNGHENAGFLSKEAAFSPLQTIKALPPSHALWDQLAADLPRLVQTQTVRETVIKMPLLDASTKTLPDIYLQRAATILGMTAHVFVRMEGSEPLTLKYDSHSDILPPSLEIPWTAVCRRLGRPAPALTYVDGVVSNFTSTSLWHSGVALDNLELLVPTVGTKEEHTFVGIMIEINAKTIPILYQVIEAQRSVLAKDSSSLKDAIRRLHALLRQITETLNKLHASRAHKTHIDPVLWTLTVGNLGIPWVKGMVGAAGTAHPLFHMMDEFTGRFEYNTGIGQEAQIVRATYPIHWRQFLEAMKEVSVTKYIALSRDRELMDLWRTFTSSYNGNDGLLGFHRRKVFGFLAVSFRIGRSTTINGLGRKRRTEPWHEVDQELEKARLERRCLDPDEHILDSEPSSNKLFMSQLIKHNSEETGYWFSAKGSVYDASAFMQRHPGGDTVIALCSGQDVTDSLKAAGHLTNASIRDKLESYRIGTLEKPKFASSHAEEVYMAAVDLGQKAAEMENVQRRNLQLLNGKLTIMDEPETVTPKKARHLLDAKNRLRDEHVPVLATLLGSLLDSIAKLDMKLDLSGIRAQVVGLAMPGTGLGTATRFLDYEMALDMLHKDLSRLAEVKELAAMVLGTFENPGFTYSGQSRLESIMGTLSRVASQLIVLGK
;
A
#
# COMPACT_ATOMS: atom_id res chain seq x y z
N MET A 1 -0.70 -38.87 -44.36
CA MET A 1 -0.34 -39.95 -43.41
C MET A 1 -1.04 -39.75 -42.08
N ASP A 2 -2.31 -40.17 -41.88
CA ASP A 2 -3.45 -40.38 -42.81
C ASP A 2 -4.77 -40.49 -42.02
N GLN A 3 -5.92 -40.47 -42.71
CA GLN A 3 -7.28 -40.54 -42.12
C GLN A 3 -7.93 -41.92 -42.25
N VAL A 4 -8.56 -42.42 -41.17
CA VAL A 4 -9.74 -43.36 -41.11
C VAL A 4 -10.38 -43.15 -39.71
N LYS A 5 -11.66 -42.80 -39.47
CA LYS A 5 -12.81 -42.37 -40.30
C LYS A 5 -13.63 -43.46 -41.04
N ASP A 6 -14.70 -43.93 -40.37
CA ASP A 6 -16.06 -44.32 -40.84
C ASP A 6 -16.97 -44.34 -39.57
N ASN A 7 -18.27 -43.97 -39.52
CA ASN A 7 -19.48 -44.26 -40.33
C ASN A 7 -20.03 -45.69 -40.07
N CYS A 8 -21.33 -45.97 -39.88
CA CYS A 8 -22.59 -45.19 -39.70
C CYS A 8 -23.65 -46.10 -38.99
N GLU A 9 -24.99 -45.92 -38.89
CA GLU A 9 -26.05 -44.99 -39.36
C GLU A 9 -27.22 -45.03 -38.30
N LEU A 10 -27.93 -43.94 -37.94
CA LEU A 10 -29.33 -43.52 -38.31
C LEU A 10 -30.51 -44.51 -38.17
N ASP A 11 -31.60 -44.06 -37.50
CA ASP A 11 -33.02 -44.34 -37.82
C ASP A 11 -34.01 -43.39 -37.07
N ASP A 12 -34.74 -42.55 -37.83
CA ASP A 12 -36.11 -41.98 -37.70
C ASP A 12 -36.88 -41.85 -36.34
N ILE A 13 -37.30 -40.63 -35.89
CA ILE A 13 -38.55 -39.84 -36.20
C ILE A 13 -39.75 -40.16 -35.24
N PRO A 14 -40.65 -39.23 -34.82
CA PRO A 14 -41.10 -37.98 -35.49
C PRO A 14 -41.11 -36.66 -34.67
N VAL A 15 -41.54 -35.58 -35.34
CA VAL A 15 -41.60 -34.17 -34.87
C VAL A 15 -43.05 -33.70 -34.64
N SER A 16 -43.30 -32.82 -33.66
CA SER A 16 -44.50 -31.96 -33.67
C SER A 16 -44.34 -30.55 -33.03
N HIS A 17 -44.40 -29.55 -33.92
CA HIS A 17 -44.87 -28.17 -33.72
C HIS A 17 -44.07 -27.12 -32.90
N ASN A 18 -43.90 -25.97 -33.55
CA ASN A 18 -43.23 -24.76 -33.06
C ASN A 18 -44.14 -23.85 -32.21
N MET A 19 -43.53 -23.01 -31.37
CA MET A 19 -43.81 -21.57 -31.40
C MET A 19 -42.52 -20.75 -31.21
N MET A 20 -42.13 -20.01 -32.26
CA MET A 20 -41.27 -18.84 -32.17
C MET A 20 -42.08 -17.63 -32.64
N PHE A 21 -41.87 -16.46 -32.04
CA PHE A 21 -42.33 -15.18 -32.56
C PHE A 21 -41.21 -14.14 -32.49
N SER A 22 -41.09 -13.34 -33.54
CA SER A 22 -40.10 -12.26 -33.64
C SER A 22 -40.67 -11.11 -34.47
N VAL A 23 -40.61 -9.90 -33.88
CA VAL A 23 -40.57 -8.57 -34.53
C VAL A 23 -41.60 -8.23 -35.62
N SER A 24 -42.48 -7.25 -35.35
CA SER A 24 -42.53 -5.96 -36.09
C SER A 24 -43.72 -5.06 -35.68
N ALA A 25 -43.79 -3.86 -36.29
CA ALA A 25 -44.90 -2.89 -36.32
C ALA A 25 -45.18 -2.02 -35.06
N VAL A 26 -44.66 -0.78 -35.12
CA VAL A 26 -45.14 0.39 -34.36
C VAL A 26 -46.19 1.14 -35.21
N PRO A 27 -47.29 1.66 -34.63
CA PRO A 27 -48.11 2.69 -35.26
C PRO A 27 -47.79 4.10 -34.71
N THR A 28 -47.34 5.00 -35.58
CA THR A 28 -47.09 6.42 -35.25
C THR A 28 -48.36 7.24 -35.39
N ILE A 29 -48.87 7.83 -34.30
CA ILE A 29 -49.77 9.00 -34.37
C ILE A 29 -49.31 10.05 -33.35
N LEU A 30 -48.54 11.01 -33.82
CA LEU A 30 -48.23 12.26 -33.11
C LEU A 30 -48.03 13.39 -34.13
N TYR A 31 -49.11 13.81 -34.80
CA TYR A 31 -49.23 15.12 -35.46
C TYR A 31 -50.71 15.46 -35.66
N GLY A 32 -51.17 16.50 -34.97
CA GLY A 32 -52.52 17.06 -35.08
C GLY A 32 -52.50 18.50 -34.59
N ASN A 33 -52.94 19.44 -35.43
CA ASN A 33 -52.80 20.88 -35.14
C ASN A 33 -53.77 21.36 -34.04
N SER A 34 -53.29 22.33 -33.27
CA SER A 34 -54.06 23.02 -32.23
C SER A 34 -55.01 24.07 -32.81
N SER A 35 -56.20 23.68 -33.32
CA SER A 35 -57.27 24.64 -33.69
C SER A 35 -58.65 24.01 -33.99
N ALA A 36 -59.34 23.44 -32.98
CA ALA A 36 -60.77 23.13 -33.02
C ALA A 36 -61.36 22.90 -31.60
N ILE A 37 -62.69 22.87 -31.50
CA ILE A 37 -63.48 22.51 -30.31
C ILE A 37 -63.35 23.50 -29.13
N PHE A 38 -63.83 24.72 -29.37
CA PHE A 38 -64.64 25.44 -28.39
C PHE A 38 -66.02 25.65 -29.02
N ASN A 39 -67.05 25.01 -28.45
CA ASN A 39 -68.47 25.37 -28.44
C ASN A 39 -69.29 24.17 -27.91
N ASP A 40 -70.34 24.46 -27.13
CA ASP A 40 -71.45 23.62 -26.64
C ASP A 40 -71.17 22.15 -26.24
N SER A 41 -71.57 21.66 -25.07
CA SER A 41 -72.79 21.99 -24.32
C SER A 41 -72.63 21.95 -22.79
N GLN A 42 -73.71 22.25 -22.06
CA GLN A 42 -73.81 22.17 -20.60
C GLN A 42 -73.94 20.71 -20.09
N ASP A 43 -73.78 20.57 -18.76
CA ASP A 43 -74.03 19.39 -17.92
C ASP A 43 -73.33 18.07 -18.26
N ASP A 44 -72.19 17.82 -17.56
CA ASP A 44 -72.03 16.55 -16.84
C ASP A 44 -71.16 16.71 -15.58
N SER A 45 -71.77 16.62 -14.40
CA SER A 45 -71.07 16.66 -13.10
C SER A 45 -70.24 15.40 -12.80
N SER A 46 -70.43 14.31 -13.53
CA SER A 46 -69.59 13.11 -13.47
C SER A 46 -68.20 13.38 -14.09
N SER A 47 -68.16 14.16 -15.18
CA SER A 47 -66.93 14.46 -15.93
C SER A 47 -65.90 15.21 -15.06
N TYR A 48 -66.34 16.14 -14.22
CA TYR A 48 -65.46 16.86 -13.29
C TYR A 48 -64.91 15.96 -12.19
N ARG A 49 -65.67 14.98 -11.70
CA ARG A 49 -65.17 14.00 -10.71
C ARG A 49 -64.20 13.00 -11.35
N LEU A 50 -64.47 12.56 -12.57
CA LEU A 50 -63.56 11.66 -13.29
C LEU A 50 -62.26 12.39 -13.66
N ASN A 51 -62.33 13.65 -14.12
CA ASN A 51 -61.14 14.46 -14.39
C ASN A 51 -60.39 14.83 -13.11
N LEU A 52 -61.05 15.15 -11.99
CA LEU A 52 -60.35 15.40 -10.72
C LEU A 52 -59.71 14.13 -10.17
N ALA A 53 -60.37 12.97 -10.28
CA ALA A 53 -59.77 11.68 -9.95
C ALA A 53 -58.59 11.34 -10.87
N LEU A 54 -58.70 11.59 -12.18
CA LEU A 54 -57.60 11.41 -13.12
C LEU A 54 -56.44 12.38 -12.88
N VAL A 55 -56.69 13.65 -12.51
CA VAL A 55 -55.66 14.63 -12.15
C VAL A 55 -55.02 14.30 -10.80
N VAL A 56 -55.78 13.83 -9.81
CA VAL A 56 -55.22 13.33 -8.54
C VAL A 56 -54.42 12.05 -8.76
N ILE A 57 -54.86 11.14 -9.63
CA ILE A 57 -54.06 9.98 -10.06
C ILE A 57 -52.84 10.45 -10.86
N PHE A 58 -52.94 11.46 -11.74
CA PHE A 58 -51.79 11.99 -12.48
C PHE A 58 -50.78 12.66 -11.56
N LEU A 59 -51.24 13.35 -10.50
CA LEU A 59 -50.38 13.93 -9.47
C LEU A 59 -49.73 12.85 -8.61
N ILE A 60 -50.48 11.86 -8.12
CA ILE A 60 -49.97 10.72 -7.33
C ILE A 60 -48.97 9.88 -8.16
N VAL A 61 -49.25 9.66 -9.44
CA VAL A 61 -48.36 8.95 -10.37
C VAL A 61 -47.16 9.82 -10.76
N SER A 62 -47.31 11.14 -10.92
CA SER A 62 -46.18 12.07 -11.12
C SER A 62 -45.31 12.21 -9.86
N THR A 63 -45.85 11.91 -8.67
CA THR A 63 -45.08 11.73 -7.43
C THR A 63 -44.56 10.30 -7.24
N HIS A 64 -44.26 9.56 -8.32
CA HIS A 64 -43.30 8.47 -8.25
C HIS A 64 -41.92 9.03 -7.89
N SER A 65 -41.70 9.22 -6.59
CA SER A 65 -40.37 9.39 -6.02
C SER A 65 -39.60 8.09 -6.28
N PHE A 66 -38.85 8.06 -7.39
CA PHE A 66 -37.99 6.95 -7.74
C PHE A 66 -36.84 6.89 -6.73
N SER A 67 -37.07 6.26 -5.58
CA SER A 67 -36.03 6.03 -4.58
C SER A 67 -34.82 5.38 -5.26
N PRO A 68 -33.60 5.94 -5.12
CA PRO A 68 -32.40 5.45 -5.79
C PRO A 68 -32.16 3.95 -5.57
N PRO A 69 -31.66 3.21 -6.57
CA PRO A 69 -31.33 1.79 -6.39
C PRO A 69 -30.39 1.53 -5.21
N CYS A 70 -29.38 2.39 -4.99
CA CYS A 70 -28.52 2.33 -3.82
C CYS A 70 -29.30 2.43 -2.49
N GLU A 71 -30.30 3.31 -2.40
CA GLU A 71 -31.16 3.47 -1.21
C GLU A 71 -32.01 2.21 -0.97
N LYS A 72 -32.64 1.66 -2.02
CA LYS A 72 -33.40 0.41 -1.98
C LYS A 72 -32.57 -0.79 -1.51
N ILE A 73 -31.30 -0.88 -1.91
CA ILE A 73 -30.40 -1.94 -1.45
C ILE A 73 -30.02 -1.77 0.02
N ILE A 74 -29.75 -0.54 0.50
CA ILE A 74 -29.48 -0.29 1.92
C ILE A 74 -30.71 -0.69 2.77
N GLU A 75 -31.90 -0.25 2.41
CA GLU A 75 -33.13 -0.62 3.13
C GLU A 75 -33.43 -2.12 3.07
N LYS A 76 -32.97 -2.83 2.02
CA LYS A 76 -33.04 -4.30 1.93
C LYS A 76 -32.01 -4.97 2.84
N ALA A 77 -30.80 -4.43 2.95
CA ALA A 77 -29.76 -4.92 3.85
C ALA A 77 -30.16 -4.73 5.32
N GLU A 78 -30.61 -3.53 5.72
CA GLU A 78 -31.10 -3.24 7.07
C GLU A 78 -32.22 -4.18 7.50
N ARG A 79 -33.21 -4.43 6.63
CA ARG A 79 -34.28 -5.41 6.88
C ARG A 79 -33.76 -6.84 7.01
N THR A 80 -32.76 -7.21 6.21
CA THR A 80 -32.15 -8.55 6.23
C THR A 80 -31.35 -8.76 7.52
N ASN A 81 -30.44 -7.84 7.85
CA ASN A 81 -29.62 -7.86 9.05
C ASN A 81 -30.50 -7.84 10.32
N ARG A 82 -31.52 -6.98 10.38
CA ARG A 82 -32.48 -6.91 11.51
C ARG A 82 -33.26 -8.21 11.70
N ARG A 83 -33.72 -8.85 10.61
CA ARG A 83 -34.43 -10.14 10.68
C ARG A 83 -33.51 -11.28 11.13
N ASN A 84 -32.23 -11.24 10.76
CA ASN A 84 -31.26 -12.26 11.12
C ASN A 84 -30.65 -12.04 12.52
N GLY A 85 -30.83 -10.86 13.13
CA GLY A 85 -30.20 -10.47 14.40
C GLY A 85 -28.69 -10.24 14.32
N HIS A 86 -28.12 -10.13 13.12
CA HIS A 86 -26.68 -9.99 12.89
C HIS A 86 -26.38 -9.45 11.49
N GLU A 87 -25.17 -8.92 11.27
CA GLU A 87 -24.78 -8.25 10.02
C GLU A 87 -23.88 -9.08 9.08
N ASN A 88 -23.80 -10.40 9.27
CA ASN A 88 -22.90 -11.30 8.52
C ASN A 88 -23.07 -11.28 6.98
N ALA A 89 -24.21 -10.79 6.45
CA ALA A 89 -24.42 -10.60 5.01
C ALA A 89 -23.73 -9.33 4.45
N GLY A 90 -23.21 -8.48 5.34
CA GLY A 90 -22.51 -7.24 5.07
C GLY A 90 -23.05 -6.11 5.93
N PHE A 91 -22.15 -5.35 6.56
CA PHE A 91 -22.46 -4.07 7.20
C PHE A 91 -22.95 -3.09 6.15
N LEU A 92 -24.26 -2.79 6.11
CA LEU A 92 -24.81 -1.80 5.20
C LEU A 92 -26.07 -1.16 5.78
N SER A 93 -25.96 0.09 6.19
CA SER A 93 -27.04 0.91 6.74
C SER A 93 -26.92 2.38 6.34
N LYS A 94 -27.99 3.16 6.44
CA LYS A 94 -27.93 4.62 6.26
C LYS A 94 -27.13 5.29 7.40
N GLU A 95 -27.18 4.72 8.60
CA GLU A 95 -26.54 5.26 9.81
C GLU A 95 -25.02 5.05 9.85
N ALA A 96 -24.55 3.83 9.58
CA ALA A 96 -23.14 3.45 9.71
C ALA A 96 -22.43 3.19 8.37
N ALA A 97 -23.12 3.31 7.23
CA ALA A 97 -22.62 2.95 5.90
C ALA A 97 -22.02 1.53 5.89
N PHE A 98 -20.71 1.42 5.66
CA PHE A 98 -19.99 0.14 5.62
C PHE A 98 -19.44 -0.31 6.98
N SER A 99 -19.72 0.39 8.07
CA SER A 99 -19.33 0.02 9.45
C SER A 99 -20.44 -0.75 10.17
N PRO A 100 -20.11 -1.59 11.17
CA PRO A 100 -21.13 -2.22 12.03
C PRO A 100 -22.01 -1.19 12.75
N LEU A 101 -23.30 -1.50 12.86
CA LEU A 101 -24.22 -0.84 13.80
C LEU A 101 -23.94 -1.27 15.25
N GLN A 102 -23.56 -2.53 15.46
CA GLN A 102 -23.23 -3.07 16.79
C GLN A 102 -21.85 -3.74 16.82
N THR A 103 -20.89 -3.12 17.51
CA THR A 103 -19.60 -3.74 17.82
C THR A 103 -19.75 -4.86 18.85
N ILE A 104 -19.35 -6.08 18.48
CA ILE A 104 -19.28 -7.23 19.41
C ILE A 104 -17.94 -7.21 20.15
N LYS A 105 -17.96 -6.95 21.45
CA LYS A 105 -16.77 -6.75 22.30
C LYS A 105 -16.24 -8.00 23.00
N ALA A 106 -17.05 -9.06 23.07
CA ALA A 106 -16.70 -10.35 23.66
C ALA A 106 -17.46 -11.48 22.96
N LEU A 107 -16.92 -12.69 23.03
CA LEU A 107 -17.49 -13.96 22.61
C LEU A 107 -18.31 -14.60 23.76
N PRO A 108 -19.14 -15.62 23.49
CA PRO A 108 -19.80 -16.37 24.58
C PRO A 108 -18.76 -17.09 25.46
N PRO A 109 -19.08 -17.42 26.73
CA PRO A 109 -18.13 -18.08 27.64
C PRO A 109 -17.49 -19.37 27.09
N SER A 110 -18.18 -20.11 26.21
CA SER A 110 -17.64 -21.27 25.49
C SER A 110 -16.44 -20.98 24.59
N HIS A 111 -16.21 -19.70 24.26
CA HIS A 111 -15.19 -19.22 23.33
C HIS A 111 -14.31 -18.10 23.92
N ALA A 112 -14.43 -17.80 25.22
CA ALA A 112 -13.68 -16.73 25.89
C ALA A 112 -12.15 -16.89 25.80
N LEU A 113 -11.65 -18.11 25.55
CA LEU A 113 -10.23 -18.36 25.29
C LEU A 113 -9.70 -17.63 24.04
N TRP A 114 -10.53 -17.38 23.03
CA TRP A 114 -10.15 -16.58 21.87
C TRP A 114 -10.07 -15.08 22.22
N ASP A 115 -10.93 -14.56 23.10
CA ASP A 115 -10.80 -13.19 23.61
C ASP A 115 -9.54 -13.03 24.47
N GLN A 116 -9.22 -14.02 25.31
CA GLN A 116 -7.97 -14.05 26.07
C GLN A 116 -6.76 -14.08 25.15
N LEU A 117 -6.78 -14.93 24.11
CA LEU A 117 -5.71 -15.00 23.11
C LEU A 117 -5.51 -13.66 22.38
N ALA A 118 -6.60 -12.96 22.04
CA ALA A 118 -6.56 -11.64 21.42
C ALA A 118 -5.90 -10.58 22.35
N ALA A 119 -6.23 -10.60 23.64
CA ALA A 119 -5.60 -9.73 24.64
C ALA A 119 -4.11 -10.08 24.89
N ASP A 120 -3.74 -11.35 24.77
CA ASP A 120 -2.37 -11.83 24.95
C ASP A 120 -1.45 -11.60 23.73
N LEU A 121 -1.98 -11.31 22.52
CA LEU A 121 -1.16 -11.21 21.30
C LEU A 121 0.06 -10.28 21.44
N PRO A 122 -0.03 -9.03 21.96
CA PRO A 122 1.14 -8.16 22.10
C PRO A 122 2.25 -8.77 22.96
N ARG A 123 1.89 -9.45 24.05
CA ARG A 123 2.83 -10.14 24.95
C ARG A 123 3.44 -11.34 24.25
N LEU A 124 2.64 -12.19 23.61
CA LEU A 124 3.10 -13.39 22.90
C LEU A 124 4.03 -13.06 21.73
N VAL A 125 3.77 -11.95 21.02
CA VAL A 125 4.67 -11.43 19.97
C VAL A 125 5.98 -10.96 20.57
N GLN A 126 5.96 -10.24 21.69
CA GLN A 126 7.17 -9.78 22.37
C GLN A 126 8.06 -10.97 22.81
N THR A 127 7.46 -11.97 23.46
CA THR A 127 8.16 -13.14 23.99
C THR A 127 8.53 -14.17 22.92
N GLN A 128 7.99 -14.06 21.70
CA GLN A 128 8.15 -15.04 20.62
C GLN A 128 7.63 -16.44 21.01
N THR A 129 6.45 -16.46 21.64
CA THR A 129 5.77 -17.69 22.11
C THR A 129 4.36 -17.84 21.53
N VAL A 130 4.08 -17.21 20.38
CA VAL A 130 2.78 -17.30 19.69
C VAL A 130 2.55 -18.72 19.20
N ARG A 131 3.53 -19.31 18.50
CA ARG A 131 3.35 -20.64 17.91
C ARG A 131 3.17 -21.71 18.98
N GLU A 132 3.99 -21.65 20.03
CA GLU A 132 3.87 -22.55 21.19
C GLU A 132 2.48 -22.48 21.83
N THR A 133 1.97 -21.27 22.06
CA THR A 133 0.67 -21.05 22.72
C THR A 133 -0.50 -21.55 21.85
N VAL A 134 -0.47 -21.24 20.55
CA VAL A 134 -1.53 -21.62 19.61
C VAL A 134 -1.53 -23.12 19.31
N ILE A 135 -0.36 -23.77 19.25
CA ILE A 135 -0.24 -25.24 19.10
C ILE A 135 -0.81 -25.95 20.34
N LYS A 136 -0.65 -25.38 21.54
CA LYS A 136 -1.22 -25.90 22.80
C LYS A 136 -2.70 -25.56 23.01
N MET A 137 -3.29 -24.70 22.18
CA MET A 137 -4.69 -24.29 22.32
C MET A 137 -5.65 -25.46 22.00
N PRO A 138 -6.67 -25.74 22.84
CA PRO A 138 -7.71 -26.70 22.49
C PRO A 138 -8.49 -26.26 21.25
N LEU A 139 -8.92 -27.23 20.43
CA LEU A 139 -9.85 -26.98 19.34
C LEU A 139 -11.23 -26.66 19.93
N LEU A 140 -11.75 -25.47 19.62
CA LEU A 140 -13.12 -25.06 19.98
C LEU A 140 -14.04 -25.28 18.78
N ASP A 141 -15.23 -25.84 19.03
CA ASP A 141 -16.21 -26.07 17.97
C ASP A 141 -16.85 -24.76 17.51
N ALA A 142 -16.61 -24.39 16.25
CA ALA A 142 -17.20 -23.23 15.59
C ALA A 142 -18.52 -23.55 14.83
N SER A 143 -19.20 -24.65 15.14
CA SER A 143 -20.49 -25.00 14.56
C SER A 143 -21.64 -24.09 15.05
N THR A 144 -22.79 -24.18 14.39
CA THR A 144 -24.02 -23.48 14.78
C THR A 144 -24.59 -23.95 16.12
N LYS A 145 -24.10 -25.05 16.70
CA LYS A 145 -24.55 -25.58 18.00
C LYS A 145 -23.93 -24.86 19.20
N THR A 146 -22.79 -24.20 18.99
CA THR A 146 -21.82 -23.82 20.04
C THR A 146 -21.39 -22.37 19.94
N LEU A 147 -21.33 -21.82 18.73
CA LEU A 147 -21.03 -20.42 18.43
C LEU A 147 -22.21 -19.80 17.65
N PRO A 148 -23.06 -18.96 18.27
CA PRO A 148 -24.17 -18.27 17.58
C PRO A 148 -23.68 -17.31 16.48
N ASP A 149 -24.46 -17.15 15.39
CA ASP A 149 -24.01 -16.42 14.20
C ASP A 149 -23.59 -14.96 14.46
N ILE A 150 -24.20 -14.28 15.44
CA ILE A 150 -23.85 -12.89 15.83
C ILE A 150 -22.37 -12.71 16.21
N TYR A 151 -21.69 -13.77 16.66
CA TYR A 151 -20.28 -13.72 17.07
C TYR A 151 -19.28 -13.98 15.94
N LEU A 152 -19.73 -14.40 14.75
CA LEU A 152 -18.85 -14.89 13.70
C LEU A 152 -17.83 -13.87 13.20
N GLN A 153 -18.23 -12.60 13.02
CA GLN A 153 -17.30 -11.58 12.54
C GLN A 153 -16.21 -11.27 13.58
N ARG A 154 -16.51 -11.30 14.90
CA ARG A 154 -15.49 -11.20 15.95
C ARG A 154 -14.54 -12.40 15.94
N ALA A 155 -15.08 -13.61 15.80
CA ALA A 155 -14.27 -14.82 15.70
C ALA A 155 -13.37 -14.81 14.45
N ALA A 156 -13.85 -14.31 13.31
CA ALA A 156 -13.06 -14.18 12.09
C ALA A 156 -11.89 -13.21 12.25
N THR A 157 -12.12 -12.05 12.90
CA THR A 157 -11.05 -11.10 13.23
C THR A 157 -10.01 -11.72 14.15
N ILE A 158 -10.40 -12.36 15.25
CA ILE A 158 -9.46 -12.96 16.20
C ILE A 158 -8.65 -14.07 15.53
N LEU A 159 -9.32 -15.07 14.94
CA LEU A 159 -8.66 -16.22 14.31
C LEU A 159 -7.77 -15.79 13.13
N GLY A 160 -8.22 -14.84 12.32
CA GLY A 160 -7.44 -14.31 11.20
C GLY A 160 -6.21 -13.53 11.67
N MET A 161 -6.34 -12.68 12.69
CA MET A 161 -5.19 -11.99 13.29
C MET A 161 -4.22 -12.99 13.90
N THR A 162 -4.68 -13.94 14.71
CA THR A 162 -3.84 -15.00 15.29
C THR A 162 -3.10 -15.78 14.20
N ALA A 163 -3.75 -16.17 13.10
CA ALA A 163 -3.12 -16.88 11.99
C ALA A 163 -2.03 -16.05 11.30
N HIS A 164 -2.32 -14.77 11.02
CA HIS A 164 -1.33 -13.87 10.44
C HIS A 164 -0.15 -13.60 11.39
N VAL A 165 -0.39 -13.47 12.70
CA VAL A 165 0.67 -13.30 13.71
C VAL A 165 1.52 -14.57 13.85
N PHE A 166 0.90 -15.75 13.95
CA PHE A 166 1.56 -17.06 14.03
C PHE A 166 2.56 -17.29 12.88
N VAL A 167 2.16 -16.91 11.66
CA VAL A 167 2.98 -17.05 10.45
C VAL A 167 4.00 -15.92 10.31
N ARG A 168 3.63 -14.66 10.57
CA ARG A 168 4.47 -13.48 10.20
C ARG A 168 5.30 -12.88 11.33
N MET A 169 4.93 -13.08 12.60
CA MET A 169 5.57 -12.38 13.71
C MET A 169 6.59 -13.21 14.49
N GLU A 170 6.69 -14.50 14.19
CA GLU A 170 7.60 -15.47 14.79
C GLU A 170 8.26 -16.32 13.70
N GLY A 171 9.56 -16.64 13.85
CA GLY A 171 10.40 -17.27 12.82
C GLY A 171 11.06 -16.27 11.84
N SER A 172 12.03 -16.73 11.06
CA SER A 172 12.85 -15.90 10.15
C SER A 172 12.74 -16.29 8.66
N GLU A 173 11.89 -17.27 8.33
CA GLU A 173 11.76 -17.79 6.97
C GLU A 173 10.95 -16.87 6.03
N PRO A 174 11.26 -16.84 4.72
CA PRO A 174 10.44 -16.16 3.71
C PRO A 174 9.16 -16.98 3.37
N LEU A 175 8.13 -16.88 4.22
CA LEU A 175 6.88 -17.66 4.09
C LEU A 175 5.85 -17.14 3.06
N THR A 176 6.24 -16.21 2.19
CA THR A 176 5.30 -15.52 1.27
C THR A 176 4.93 -16.39 0.06
N LEU A 177 3.65 -16.76 -0.05
CA LEU A 177 3.11 -17.70 -1.05
C LEU A 177 3.88 -19.04 -1.11
N LYS A 178 4.47 -19.46 0.02
CA LYS A 178 5.26 -20.69 0.14
C LYS A 178 4.38 -21.95 0.12
N TYR A 179 3.15 -21.83 0.61
CA TYR A 179 2.26 -22.96 0.92
C TYR A 179 1.09 -23.09 -0.07
N ASP A 180 0.57 -24.31 -0.20
CA ASP A 180 -0.59 -24.62 -1.05
C ASP A 180 -1.89 -24.65 -0.23
N SER A 181 -1.80 -24.87 1.09
CA SER A 181 -2.92 -24.82 2.03
C SER A 181 -2.54 -24.12 3.35
N HIS A 182 -3.55 -23.71 4.11
CA HIS A 182 -3.35 -23.23 5.48
C HIS A 182 -2.91 -24.35 6.43
N SER A 183 -3.30 -25.60 6.16
CA SER A 183 -2.92 -26.81 6.91
C SER A 183 -1.43 -27.11 6.88
N ASP A 184 -0.68 -26.55 5.93
CA ASP A 184 0.76 -26.78 5.76
C ASP A 184 1.60 -26.07 6.85
N ILE A 185 0.97 -25.23 7.66
CA ILE A 185 1.62 -24.42 8.71
C ILE A 185 0.74 -24.16 9.94
N LEU A 186 -0.58 -23.98 9.80
CA LEU A 186 -1.46 -23.71 10.94
C LEU A 186 -1.85 -25.00 11.68
N PRO A 187 -1.90 -25.01 13.03
CA PRO A 187 -2.40 -26.14 13.78
C PRO A 187 -3.93 -26.28 13.63
N PRO A 188 -4.50 -27.50 13.79
CA PRO A 188 -5.93 -27.75 13.67
C PRO A 188 -6.81 -26.93 14.63
N SER A 189 -6.25 -26.54 15.79
CA SER A 189 -6.89 -25.65 16.78
C SER A 189 -7.22 -24.25 16.24
N LEU A 190 -6.57 -23.84 15.15
CA LEU A 190 -6.75 -22.53 14.51
C LEU A 190 -7.34 -22.64 13.10
N GLU A 191 -6.86 -23.59 12.28
CA GLU A 191 -7.34 -23.76 10.89
C GLU A 191 -8.83 -24.15 10.84
N ILE A 192 -9.20 -25.25 11.51
CA ILE A 192 -10.55 -25.83 11.44
C ILE A 192 -11.64 -24.83 11.86
N PRO A 193 -11.54 -24.17 13.04
CA PRO A 193 -12.55 -23.18 13.42
C PRO A 193 -12.55 -21.95 12.50
N TRP A 194 -11.40 -21.50 11.99
CA TRP A 194 -11.34 -20.35 11.11
C TRP A 194 -11.98 -20.62 9.74
N THR A 195 -11.75 -21.81 9.18
CA THR A 195 -12.42 -22.33 7.98
C THR A 195 -13.93 -22.46 8.19
N ALA A 196 -14.37 -22.97 9.35
CA ALA A 196 -15.80 -23.07 9.68
C ALA A 196 -16.47 -21.70 9.83
N VAL A 197 -15.84 -20.76 10.55
CA VAL A 197 -16.32 -19.37 10.71
C VAL A 197 -16.41 -18.67 9.34
N CYS A 198 -15.36 -18.74 8.52
CA CYS A 198 -15.34 -18.08 7.22
C CYS A 198 -16.40 -18.66 6.27
N ARG A 199 -16.62 -19.98 6.28
CA ARG A 199 -17.70 -20.62 5.52
C ARG A 199 -19.09 -20.15 5.97
N ARG A 200 -19.33 -19.99 7.27
CA ARG A 200 -20.59 -19.46 7.82
C ARG A 200 -20.80 -17.98 7.49
N LEU A 201 -19.72 -17.20 7.36
CA LEU A 201 -19.72 -15.84 6.81
C LEU A 201 -19.87 -15.79 5.27
N GLY A 202 -20.10 -16.92 4.61
CA GLY A 202 -20.29 -16.99 3.15
C GLY A 202 -19.00 -16.79 2.33
N ARG A 203 -17.83 -16.91 2.96
CA ARG A 203 -16.51 -16.78 2.30
C ARG A 203 -16.08 -18.13 1.70
N PRO A 204 -15.40 -18.15 0.54
CA PRO A 204 -15.00 -19.41 -0.11
C PRO A 204 -13.85 -20.13 0.62
N ALA A 205 -13.00 -19.39 1.33
CA ALA A 205 -11.82 -19.88 2.04
C ALA A 205 -11.56 -19.01 3.29
N PRO A 206 -10.81 -19.51 4.30
CA PRO A 206 -10.31 -18.67 5.38
C PRO A 206 -9.36 -17.59 4.85
N ALA A 207 -9.60 -16.33 5.22
CA ALA A 207 -8.74 -15.20 4.85
C ALA A 207 -8.91 -14.05 5.85
N LEU A 208 -7.82 -13.34 6.17
CA LEU A 208 -7.90 -12.06 6.87
C LEU A 208 -8.22 -10.98 5.84
N THR A 209 -9.41 -10.42 5.92
CA THR A 209 -9.91 -9.37 5.02
C THR A 209 -9.78 -7.98 5.64
N TYR A 210 -9.96 -6.95 4.83
CA TYR A 210 -10.11 -5.57 5.31
C TYR A 210 -11.29 -5.40 6.28
N VAL A 211 -12.35 -6.21 6.12
CA VAL A 211 -13.51 -6.21 7.03
C VAL A 211 -13.10 -6.69 8.43
N ASP A 212 -12.28 -7.73 8.49
CA ASP A 212 -11.79 -8.32 9.73
C ASP A 212 -10.83 -7.38 10.46
N GLY A 213 -9.79 -6.92 9.77
CA GLY A 213 -8.67 -6.21 10.42
C GLY A 213 -8.88 -4.73 10.69
N VAL A 214 -9.83 -4.10 9.99
CA VAL A 214 -10.12 -2.66 10.09
C VAL A 214 -11.57 -2.42 10.47
N VAL A 215 -12.52 -2.77 9.60
CA VAL A 215 -13.93 -2.31 9.68
C VAL A 215 -14.66 -2.84 10.91
N SER A 216 -14.34 -4.05 11.38
CA SER A 216 -14.92 -4.64 12.59
C SER A 216 -13.99 -4.66 13.81
N ASN A 217 -12.74 -4.20 13.66
CA ASN A 217 -11.70 -4.34 14.69
C ASN A 217 -11.66 -3.18 15.70
N PHE A 218 -12.78 -2.49 15.96
CA PHE A 218 -12.76 -1.30 16.81
C PHE A 218 -14.00 -1.11 17.69
N THR A 219 -13.78 -0.41 18.81
CA THR A 219 -14.81 0.31 19.58
C THR A 219 -14.52 1.81 19.49
N SER A 220 -15.52 2.66 19.73
CA SER A 220 -15.34 4.10 19.92
C SER A 220 -16.12 4.60 21.13
N THR A 221 -15.75 5.76 21.67
CA THR A 221 -16.53 6.52 22.66
C THR A 221 -17.46 7.57 22.02
N SER A 222 -17.44 7.70 20.69
CA SER A 222 -18.28 8.64 19.96
C SER A 222 -19.76 8.24 20.00
N LEU A 223 -20.65 9.23 20.13
CA LEU A 223 -22.11 9.04 20.10
C LEU A 223 -22.66 8.85 18.67
N TRP A 224 -21.82 9.03 17.64
CA TRP A 224 -22.25 9.00 16.24
C TRP A 224 -21.24 8.22 15.39
N HIS A 225 -21.72 7.32 14.52
CA HIS A 225 -20.84 6.52 13.64
C HIS A 225 -19.96 7.39 12.72
N SER A 226 -20.45 8.54 12.27
CA SER A 226 -19.70 9.54 11.48
C SER A 226 -18.71 10.37 12.30
N GLY A 227 -18.81 10.32 13.64
CA GLY A 227 -17.92 10.99 14.58
C GLY A 227 -16.83 10.07 15.15
N VAL A 228 -16.65 8.86 14.61
CA VAL A 228 -15.52 7.98 14.94
C VAL A 228 -14.25 8.56 14.32
N ALA A 229 -13.23 8.76 15.14
CA ALA A 229 -11.95 9.35 14.76
C ALA A 229 -10.81 8.72 15.56
N LEU A 230 -9.58 8.88 15.08
CA LEU A 230 -8.37 8.33 15.72
C LEU A 230 -8.34 8.61 17.24
N ASP A 231 -8.58 9.86 17.65
CA ASP A 231 -8.55 10.31 19.04
C ASP A 231 -9.69 9.76 19.93
N ASN A 232 -10.62 8.93 19.42
CA ASN A 232 -11.76 8.39 20.17
C ASN A 232 -12.10 6.92 19.89
N LEU A 233 -11.19 6.17 19.26
CA LEU A 233 -11.35 4.74 18.99
C LEU A 233 -10.31 3.89 19.72
N GLU A 234 -10.61 2.60 19.90
CA GLU A 234 -9.64 1.59 20.35
C GLU A 234 -9.80 0.29 19.58
N LEU A 235 -8.70 -0.43 19.38
CA LEU A 235 -8.67 -1.69 18.65
C LEU A 235 -9.16 -2.85 19.53
N LEU A 236 -9.95 -3.77 18.96
CA LEU A 236 -10.47 -4.95 19.66
C LEU A 236 -9.50 -6.13 19.70
N VAL A 237 -8.63 -6.21 18.69
CA VAL A 237 -7.59 -7.23 18.52
C VAL A 237 -6.30 -6.52 18.07
N PRO A 238 -5.55 -5.89 19.00
CA PRO A 238 -4.20 -5.39 18.74
C PRO A 238 -3.22 -6.58 18.67
N THR A 239 -2.34 -6.59 17.67
CA THR A 239 -1.31 -7.65 17.52
C THR A 239 0.00 -7.29 18.21
N VAL A 240 0.28 -6.00 18.38
CA VAL A 240 1.49 -5.47 19.05
C VAL A 240 1.19 -4.32 20.01
N GLY A 241 0.04 -3.65 19.88
CA GLY A 241 -0.40 -2.53 20.73
C GLY A 241 0.37 -1.23 20.55
N THR A 242 1.25 -1.14 19.54
CA THR A 242 2.11 0.03 19.32
C THR A 242 1.32 1.24 18.80
N LYS A 243 1.89 2.44 18.95
CA LYS A 243 1.34 3.67 18.36
C LYS A 243 1.18 3.52 16.85
N GLU A 244 2.12 2.84 16.20
CA GLU A 244 2.14 2.52 14.78
C GLU A 244 0.91 1.68 14.37
N GLU A 245 0.51 0.70 15.17
CA GLU A 245 -0.67 -0.15 14.93
C GLU A 245 -1.97 0.64 15.14
N HIS A 246 -2.15 1.24 16.32
CA HIS A 246 -3.33 2.03 16.64
C HIS A 246 -3.51 3.19 15.64
N THR A 247 -2.45 3.92 15.29
CA THR A 247 -2.53 5.07 14.36
C THR A 247 -2.79 4.63 12.92
N PHE A 248 -2.12 3.58 12.43
CA PHE A 248 -2.32 3.14 11.04
C PHE A 248 -3.72 2.56 10.83
N VAL A 249 -4.19 1.67 11.72
CA VAL A 249 -5.52 1.05 11.61
C VAL A 249 -6.62 2.07 11.96
N GLY A 250 -6.41 2.92 12.97
CA GLY A 250 -7.34 3.96 13.39
C GLY A 250 -7.65 5.01 12.31
N ILE A 251 -6.64 5.42 11.53
CA ILE A 251 -6.86 6.33 10.38
C ILE A 251 -7.73 5.65 9.31
N MET A 252 -7.55 4.36 9.06
CA MET A 252 -8.37 3.61 8.10
C MET A 252 -9.82 3.43 8.58
N ILE A 253 -10.03 3.27 9.89
CA ILE A 253 -11.36 3.29 10.52
C ILE A 253 -12.01 4.68 10.37
N GLU A 254 -11.28 5.77 10.62
CA GLU A 254 -11.78 7.15 10.45
C GLU A 254 -12.18 7.45 8.99
N ILE A 255 -11.44 6.94 8.00
CA ILE A 255 -11.82 7.05 6.57
C ILE A 255 -13.12 6.27 6.29
N ASN A 256 -13.32 5.11 6.90
CA ASN A 256 -14.57 4.35 6.79
C ASN A 256 -15.76 5.09 7.44
N ALA A 257 -15.56 5.70 8.61
CA ALA A 257 -16.56 6.58 9.24
C ALA A 257 -16.90 7.80 8.37
N LYS A 258 -15.89 8.47 7.81
CA LYS A 258 -16.07 9.60 6.87
C LYS A 258 -16.64 9.18 5.50
N THR A 259 -16.77 7.88 5.21
CA THR A 259 -17.49 7.39 4.03
C THR A 259 -19.02 7.53 4.19
N ILE A 260 -19.54 7.65 5.42
CA ILE A 260 -20.98 7.84 5.70
C ILE A 260 -21.57 9.07 4.96
N PRO A 261 -21.07 10.31 5.13
CA PRO A 261 -21.59 11.45 4.39
C PRO A 261 -21.40 11.36 2.86
N ILE A 262 -20.37 10.63 2.39
CA ILE A 262 -20.15 10.39 0.95
C ILE A 262 -21.27 9.51 0.38
N LEU A 263 -21.64 8.44 1.09
CA LEU A 263 -22.75 7.55 0.74
C LEU A 263 -24.07 8.33 0.53
N TYR A 264 -24.38 9.26 1.45
CA TYR A 264 -25.57 10.12 1.33
C TYR A 264 -25.55 10.98 0.05
N GLN A 265 -24.41 11.59 -0.30
CA GLN A 265 -24.35 12.42 -1.51
C GLN A 265 -24.33 11.59 -2.81
N VAL A 266 -23.87 10.34 -2.79
CA VAL A 266 -24.02 9.41 -3.92
C VAL A 266 -25.49 9.04 -4.15
N ILE A 267 -26.24 8.77 -3.08
CA ILE A 267 -27.70 8.54 -3.15
C ILE A 267 -28.41 9.79 -3.67
N GLU A 268 -28.05 10.99 -3.19
CA GLU A 268 -28.65 12.24 -3.65
C GLU A 268 -28.30 12.56 -5.11
N ALA A 269 -27.10 12.22 -5.59
CA ALA A 269 -26.75 12.34 -6.99
C ALA A 269 -27.59 11.39 -7.88
N GLN A 270 -27.81 10.13 -7.46
CA GLN A 270 -28.74 9.24 -8.16
C GLN A 270 -30.18 9.79 -8.15
N ARG A 271 -30.65 10.33 -7.01
CA ARG A 271 -31.99 10.93 -6.86
C ARG A 271 -32.17 12.13 -7.78
N SER A 272 -31.19 13.03 -7.80
CA SER A 272 -31.16 14.22 -8.66
C SER A 272 -31.16 13.84 -10.15
N VAL A 273 -30.40 12.82 -10.56
CA VAL A 273 -30.43 12.29 -11.94
C VAL A 273 -31.81 11.72 -12.32
N LEU A 274 -32.45 10.95 -11.44
CA LEU A 274 -33.78 10.40 -11.66
C LEU A 274 -34.86 11.50 -11.76
N ALA A 275 -34.76 12.54 -10.93
CA ALA A 275 -35.62 13.73 -10.97
C ALA A 275 -35.29 14.72 -12.10
N LYS A 276 -34.15 14.54 -12.79
CA LYS A 276 -33.54 15.48 -13.75
C LYS A 276 -33.20 16.86 -13.16
N ASP A 277 -33.01 16.94 -11.84
CA ASP A 277 -32.64 18.17 -11.14
C ASP A 277 -31.12 18.43 -11.26
N SER A 278 -30.75 19.32 -12.20
CA SER A 278 -29.35 19.75 -12.35
C SER A 278 -28.86 20.56 -11.13
N SER A 279 -29.74 21.27 -10.42
CA SER A 279 -29.35 22.11 -9.28
C SER A 279 -28.94 21.26 -8.09
N SER A 280 -29.79 20.32 -7.67
CA SER A 280 -29.47 19.39 -6.58
C SER A 280 -28.29 18.48 -6.94
N LEU A 281 -28.14 18.09 -8.21
CA LEU A 281 -26.98 17.33 -8.67
C LEU A 281 -25.67 18.13 -8.54
N LYS A 282 -25.62 19.39 -9.01
CA LYS A 282 -24.44 20.26 -8.85
C LYS A 282 -24.03 20.38 -7.38
N ASP A 283 -25.01 20.50 -6.50
CA ASP A 283 -24.81 20.62 -5.07
C ASP A 283 -24.33 19.31 -4.39
N ALA A 284 -24.83 18.16 -4.85
CA ALA A 284 -24.29 16.85 -4.44
C ALA A 284 -22.82 16.68 -4.88
N ILE A 285 -22.47 17.06 -6.12
CA ILE A 285 -21.08 17.02 -6.62
C ILE A 285 -20.16 17.99 -5.83
N ARG A 286 -20.63 19.21 -5.51
CA ARG A 286 -19.90 20.16 -4.63
C ARG A 286 -19.61 19.54 -3.26
N ARG A 287 -20.61 18.93 -2.63
CA ARG A 287 -20.47 18.29 -1.32
C ARG A 287 -19.55 17.06 -1.39
N LEU A 288 -19.63 16.24 -2.45
CA LEU A 288 -18.70 15.13 -2.68
C LEU A 288 -17.24 15.58 -2.84
N HIS A 289 -16.97 16.66 -3.58
CA HIS A 289 -15.63 17.24 -3.69
C HIS A 289 -15.08 17.69 -2.32
N ALA A 290 -15.90 18.38 -1.51
CA ALA A 290 -15.50 18.80 -0.18
C ALA A 290 -15.21 17.60 0.75
N LEU A 291 -16.01 16.53 0.68
CA LEU A 291 -15.82 15.32 1.47
C LEU A 291 -14.56 14.53 1.06
N LEU A 292 -14.25 14.41 -0.24
CA LEU A 292 -12.99 13.79 -0.69
C LEU A 292 -11.74 14.53 -0.19
N ARG A 293 -11.81 15.87 -0.07
CA ARG A 293 -10.73 16.64 0.57
C ARG A 293 -10.58 16.28 2.05
N GLN A 294 -11.69 16.15 2.79
CA GLN A 294 -11.66 15.69 4.19
C GLN A 294 -11.13 14.26 4.36
N ILE A 295 -11.33 13.37 3.38
CA ILE A 295 -10.69 12.04 3.34
C ILE A 295 -9.18 12.18 3.15
N THR A 296 -8.75 13.04 2.22
CA THR A 296 -7.33 13.30 1.93
C THR A 296 -6.63 13.93 3.16
N GLU A 297 -7.32 14.81 3.88
CA GLU A 297 -6.87 15.41 5.15
C GLU A 297 -6.76 14.39 6.29
N THR A 298 -7.72 13.45 6.43
CA THR A 298 -7.59 12.32 7.37
C THR A 298 -6.45 11.40 6.99
N LEU A 299 -6.28 11.07 5.70
CA LEU A 299 -5.11 10.33 5.23
C LEU A 299 -3.80 11.10 5.49
N ASN A 300 -3.82 12.44 5.54
CA ASN A 300 -2.64 13.22 5.90
C ASN A 300 -2.18 12.99 7.35
N LYS A 301 -3.07 12.58 8.27
CA LYS A 301 -2.70 12.18 9.64
C LYS A 301 -1.65 11.06 9.65
N LEU A 302 -1.58 10.22 8.61
CA LEU A 302 -0.54 9.19 8.48
C LEU A 302 0.78 9.87 8.09
N HIS A 303 1.62 10.17 9.07
CA HIS A 303 2.73 11.11 8.91
C HIS A 303 4.06 10.59 9.46
N ALA A 304 5.15 10.78 8.72
CA ALA A 304 6.46 10.22 9.05
C ALA A 304 7.42 11.22 9.71
N SER A 305 7.17 12.54 9.64
CA SER A 305 7.89 13.50 10.51
C SER A 305 7.50 13.31 11.98
N ARG A 306 8.53 13.26 12.85
CA ARG A 306 8.44 13.26 14.31
C ARG A 306 7.72 14.48 14.89
N ALA A 307 7.72 15.61 14.19
CA ALA A 307 7.08 16.84 14.63
C ALA A 307 5.53 16.83 14.47
N HIS A 308 4.97 15.79 13.85
CA HIS A 308 3.52 15.66 13.67
C HIS A 308 2.91 14.86 14.83
N LYS A 309 1.79 15.33 15.42
CA LYS A 309 1.09 14.66 16.56
C LYS A 309 0.93 13.15 16.34
N THR A 310 0.38 12.80 15.18
CA THR A 310 0.11 11.42 14.73
C THR A 310 1.30 10.79 13.99
N HIS A 311 2.54 11.14 14.37
CA HIS A 311 3.75 10.51 13.86
C HIS A 311 3.70 8.98 14.04
N ILE A 312 4.01 8.26 12.97
CA ILE A 312 4.33 6.83 12.93
C ILE A 312 5.80 6.70 12.49
N ASP A 313 6.60 5.89 13.20
CA ASP A 313 7.94 5.54 12.70
C ASP A 313 7.81 4.49 11.58
N PRO A 314 8.27 4.76 10.33
CA PRO A 314 8.15 3.82 9.23
C PRO A 314 8.95 2.51 9.42
N VAL A 315 10.00 2.51 10.25
CA VAL A 315 10.77 1.31 10.61
C VAL A 315 9.94 0.41 11.53
N LEU A 316 9.46 0.97 12.65
CA LEU A 316 8.65 0.23 13.62
C LEU A 316 7.35 -0.27 12.97
N TRP A 317 6.67 0.57 12.17
CA TRP A 317 5.50 0.17 11.39
C TRP A 317 5.80 -0.98 10.44
N THR A 318 6.93 -0.96 9.72
CA THR A 318 7.29 -2.03 8.78
C THR A 318 7.51 -3.36 9.51
N LEU A 319 8.25 -3.36 10.63
CA LEU A 319 8.58 -4.58 11.38
C LEU A 319 7.40 -5.16 12.17
N THR A 320 6.31 -4.41 12.29
CA THR A 320 5.07 -4.80 12.97
C THR A 320 3.90 -4.87 11.98
N VAL A 321 3.14 -3.78 11.82
CA VAL A 321 1.91 -3.68 11.03
C VAL A 321 2.12 -4.01 9.55
N GLY A 322 3.18 -3.47 8.95
CA GLY A 322 3.39 -3.47 7.50
C GLY A 322 3.49 -4.88 6.89
N ASN A 323 3.99 -5.85 7.66
CA ASN A 323 4.12 -7.25 7.25
C ASN A 323 2.92 -8.13 7.60
N LEU A 324 2.02 -7.67 8.49
CA LEU A 324 0.93 -8.48 9.04
C LEU A 324 -0.03 -8.98 7.94
N GLY A 325 -0.50 -8.08 7.05
CA GLY A 325 -1.51 -8.41 6.05
C GLY A 325 -1.07 -9.34 4.90
N ILE A 326 0.22 -9.71 4.80
CA ILE A 326 0.78 -10.41 3.63
C ILE A 326 0.42 -11.92 3.65
N PRO A 327 -0.28 -12.47 2.63
CA PRO A 327 -0.72 -13.87 2.60
C PRO A 327 0.44 -14.85 2.39
N TRP A 328 0.30 -16.09 2.89
CA TRP A 328 1.29 -17.18 2.76
C TRP A 328 0.85 -18.35 1.87
N VAL A 329 -0.44 -18.48 1.59
CA VAL A 329 -1.03 -19.48 0.69
C VAL A 329 -1.13 -18.91 -0.72
N LYS A 330 -0.77 -19.71 -1.74
CA LYS A 330 -0.83 -19.30 -3.16
C LYS A 330 -2.25 -18.91 -3.58
N GLY A 331 -2.36 -17.94 -4.49
CA GLY A 331 -3.64 -17.43 -5.01
C GLY A 331 -4.45 -16.53 -4.07
N MET A 332 -4.11 -16.46 -2.77
CA MET A 332 -4.85 -15.65 -1.80
C MET A 332 -4.47 -14.17 -1.87
N VAL A 333 -5.47 -13.29 -1.78
CA VAL A 333 -5.31 -11.83 -1.61
C VAL A 333 -5.27 -11.48 -0.12
N GLY A 334 -4.40 -10.55 0.27
CA GLY A 334 -4.25 -10.12 1.66
C GLY A 334 -5.16 -8.97 2.08
N ALA A 335 -5.06 -8.57 3.35
CA ALA A 335 -5.79 -7.42 3.91
C ALA A 335 -5.20 -6.07 3.44
N ALA A 336 -5.31 -5.78 2.15
CA ALA A 336 -4.72 -4.61 1.51
C ALA A 336 -5.66 -3.38 1.54
N GLY A 337 -5.07 -2.17 1.49
CA GLY A 337 -5.82 -0.90 1.48
C GLY A 337 -6.66 -0.68 0.22
N THR A 338 -6.31 -1.36 -0.88
CA THR A 338 -7.13 -1.54 -2.09
C THR A 338 -8.56 -1.98 -1.76
N ALA A 339 -8.73 -2.82 -0.74
CA ALA A 339 -10.02 -3.41 -0.35
C ALA A 339 -10.90 -2.52 0.55
N HIS A 340 -10.56 -1.24 0.74
CA HIS A 340 -11.42 -0.29 1.42
C HIS A 340 -12.64 0.07 0.54
N PRO A 341 -13.90 -0.12 1.02
CA PRO A 341 -15.11 0.06 0.19
C PRO A 341 -15.26 1.44 -0.45
N LEU A 342 -14.65 2.49 0.10
CA LEU A 342 -14.61 3.82 -0.51
C LEU A 342 -14.05 3.79 -1.93
N PHE A 343 -12.93 3.09 -2.18
CA PHE A 343 -12.34 3.05 -3.53
C PHE A 343 -13.24 2.31 -4.52
N HIS A 344 -13.92 1.25 -4.07
CA HIS A 344 -14.84 0.49 -4.92
C HIS A 344 -16.11 1.29 -5.24
N MET A 345 -16.66 2.00 -4.26
CA MET A 345 -17.80 2.91 -4.44
C MET A 345 -17.45 4.07 -5.39
N MET A 346 -16.27 4.67 -5.22
CA MET A 346 -15.81 5.76 -6.08
C MET A 346 -15.48 5.31 -7.49
N ASP A 347 -14.95 4.09 -7.68
CA ASP A 347 -14.76 3.47 -9.00
C ASP A 347 -16.08 3.33 -9.75
N GLU A 348 -17.14 2.80 -9.12
CA GLU A 348 -18.47 2.69 -9.75
C GLU A 348 -19.11 4.06 -9.99
N PHE A 349 -19.06 4.96 -9.00
CA PHE A 349 -19.68 6.29 -9.10
C PHE A 349 -19.06 7.15 -10.19
N THR A 350 -17.72 7.08 -10.37
CA THR A 350 -17.03 7.82 -11.44
C THR A 350 -17.05 7.09 -12.78
N GLY A 351 -17.29 5.77 -12.80
CA GLY A 351 -17.44 4.96 -14.00
C GLY A 351 -16.14 4.33 -14.51
N ARG A 352 -15.26 3.85 -13.62
CA ARG A 352 -14.04 3.10 -13.98
C ARG A 352 -14.39 1.80 -14.68
N PHE A 353 -14.00 1.71 -15.96
CA PHE A 353 -14.23 0.53 -16.81
C PHE A 353 -13.00 -0.38 -16.97
N GLU A 354 -11.77 0.11 -16.74
CA GLU A 354 -10.54 -0.70 -16.87
C GLU A 354 -9.98 -1.21 -15.53
N TYR A 355 -9.52 -2.47 -15.56
CA TYR A 355 -8.96 -3.21 -14.43
C TYR A 355 -7.79 -4.11 -14.90
N ASN A 356 -7.01 -3.61 -15.85
CA ASN A 356 -5.94 -4.31 -16.56
C ASN A 356 -4.65 -4.44 -15.73
N THR A 357 -4.35 -3.45 -14.88
CA THR A 357 -3.21 -3.44 -13.95
C THR A 357 -3.32 -4.50 -12.86
N GLY A 358 -2.21 -4.82 -12.17
CA GLY A 358 -2.25 -5.76 -11.03
C GLY A 358 -3.21 -5.31 -9.92
N ILE A 359 -3.24 -4.01 -9.62
CA ILE A 359 -4.19 -3.39 -8.68
C ILE A 359 -5.63 -3.41 -9.20
N GLY A 360 -5.83 -3.35 -10.52
CA GLY A 360 -7.14 -3.55 -11.16
C GLY A 360 -7.67 -4.97 -10.99
N GLN A 361 -6.88 -5.96 -11.38
CA GLN A 361 -7.22 -7.38 -11.26
C GLN A 361 -7.49 -7.77 -9.80
N GLU A 362 -6.65 -7.32 -8.86
CA GLU A 362 -6.85 -7.51 -7.43
C GLU A 362 -8.16 -6.89 -6.92
N ALA A 363 -8.50 -5.67 -7.36
CA ALA A 363 -9.76 -5.03 -6.99
C ALA A 363 -10.97 -5.86 -7.46
N GLN A 364 -10.90 -6.54 -8.61
CA GLN A 364 -11.94 -7.47 -9.06
C GLN A 364 -12.05 -8.71 -8.15
N ILE A 365 -10.92 -9.30 -7.72
CA ILE A 365 -10.92 -10.44 -6.79
C ILE A 365 -11.52 -10.03 -5.43
N VAL A 366 -11.16 -8.85 -4.92
CA VAL A 366 -11.75 -8.28 -3.69
C VAL A 366 -13.26 -8.05 -3.85
N ARG A 367 -13.71 -7.52 -4.99
CA ARG A 367 -15.14 -7.33 -5.29
C ARG A 367 -15.90 -8.67 -5.25
N ALA A 368 -15.28 -9.77 -5.68
CA ALA A 368 -15.88 -11.10 -5.62
C ALA A 368 -15.97 -11.66 -4.18
N THR A 369 -14.98 -11.39 -3.32
CA THR A 369 -14.96 -11.87 -1.92
C THR A 369 -15.75 -11.00 -0.93
N TYR A 370 -16.18 -9.80 -1.34
CA TYR A 370 -16.99 -8.90 -0.52
C TYR A 370 -18.32 -9.53 -0.03
N PRO A 371 -18.83 -9.09 1.15
CA PRO A 371 -20.16 -9.46 1.64
C PRO A 371 -21.26 -9.17 0.61
N ILE A 372 -22.32 -9.98 0.62
CA ILE A 372 -23.35 -9.92 -0.43
C ILE A 372 -24.06 -8.56 -0.51
N HIS A 373 -24.28 -7.87 0.61
CA HIS A 373 -24.88 -6.53 0.60
C HIS A 373 -23.96 -5.47 -0.02
N TRP A 374 -22.64 -5.59 0.16
CA TRP A 374 -21.68 -4.68 -0.50
C TRP A 374 -21.65 -4.90 -2.01
N ARG A 375 -21.66 -6.16 -2.45
CA ARG A 375 -21.76 -6.50 -3.88
C ARG A 375 -23.06 -6.01 -4.52
N GLN A 376 -24.19 -6.19 -3.84
CA GLN A 376 -25.49 -5.68 -4.28
C GLN A 376 -25.51 -4.14 -4.38
N PHE A 377 -24.85 -3.46 -3.43
CA PHE A 377 -24.77 -1.99 -3.42
C PHE A 377 -23.94 -1.43 -4.58
N LEU A 378 -22.79 -2.06 -4.87
CA LEU A 378 -21.95 -1.68 -6.02
C LEU A 378 -22.64 -1.92 -7.36
N GLU A 379 -23.47 -2.97 -7.49
CA GLU A 379 -24.24 -3.19 -8.71
C GLU A 379 -25.35 -2.14 -8.88
N ALA A 380 -26.09 -1.84 -7.81
CA ALA A 380 -27.13 -0.81 -7.82
C ALA A 380 -26.59 0.62 -8.07
N MET A 381 -25.29 0.84 -7.91
CA MET A 381 -24.65 2.10 -8.32
C MET A 381 -24.73 2.32 -9.83
N LYS A 382 -24.61 1.26 -10.62
CA LYS A 382 -24.55 1.29 -12.09
C LYS A 382 -25.90 1.55 -12.74
N GLU A 383 -26.99 1.15 -12.07
CA GLU A 383 -28.37 1.33 -12.54
C GLU A 383 -28.69 2.80 -12.88
N VAL A 384 -28.06 3.76 -12.18
CA VAL A 384 -28.20 5.20 -12.44
C VAL A 384 -26.81 5.85 -12.57
N SER A 385 -26.25 5.78 -13.77
CA SER A 385 -24.93 6.35 -14.08
C SER A 385 -24.96 7.89 -14.12
N VAL A 386 -24.45 8.51 -13.05
CA VAL A 386 -24.26 9.96 -12.92
C VAL A 386 -23.29 10.49 -14.01
N THR A 387 -22.18 9.80 -14.26
CA THR A 387 -21.21 10.15 -15.31
C THR A 387 -21.88 10.27 -16.69
N LYS A 388 -22.75 9.31 -17.04
CA LYS A 388 -23.47 9.30 -18.33
C LYS A 388 -24.50 10.43 -18.42
N TYR A 389 -25.21 10.73 -17.32
CA TYR A 389 -26.13 11.86 -17.27
C TYR A 389 -25.40 13.19 -17.48
N ILE A 390 -24.29 13.41 -16.77
CA ILE A 390 -23.48 14.63 -16.88
C ILE A 390 -22.92 14.80 -18.29
N ALA A 391 -22.39 13.74 -18.90
CA ALA A 391 -21.90 13.76 -20.28
C ALA A 391 -22.98 14.14 -21.31
N LEU A 392 -24.23 13.74 -21.09
CA LEU A 392 -25.37 14.04 -21.97
C LEU A 392 -26.03 15.40 -21.68
N SER A 393 -25.89 15.94 -20.46
CA SER A 393 -26.60 17.14 -19.99
C SER A 393 -26.32 18.42 -20.80
N ARG A 394 -25.11 18.54 -21.37
CA ARG A 394 -24.54 19.77 -21.97
C ARG A 394 -24.44 20.98 -21.00
N ASP A 395 -24.71 20.78 -19.71
CA ASP A 395 -24.58 21.80 -18.67
C ASP A 395 -23.09 22.00 -18.33
N ARG A 396 -22.52 23.12 -18.80
CA ARG A 396 -21.08 23.39 -18.67
C ARG A 396 -20.62 23.46 -17.22
N GLU A 397 -21.39 24.11 -16.35
CA GLU A 397 -21.08 24.24 -14.93
C GLU A 397 -21.08 22.86 -14.25
N LEU A 398 -22.05 22.01 -14.57
CA LEU A 398 -22.09 20.63 -14.08
C LEU A 398 -20.91 19.78 -14.59
N MET A 399 -20.49 19.97 -15.85
CA MET A 399 -19.28 19.33 -16.40
C MET A 399 -17.99 19.82 -15.74
N ASP A 400 -17.86 21.12 -15.42
CA ASP A 400 -16.70 21.68 -14.72
C ASP A 400 -16.62 21.25 -13.25
N LEU A 401 -17.76 21.24 -12.55
CA LEU A 401 -17.86 20.67 -11.20
C LEU A 401 -17.49 19.18 -11.20
N TRP A 402 -17.95 18.41 -12.19
CA TRP A 402 -17.57 17.01 -12.34
C TRP A 402 -16.07 16.83 -12.59
N ARG A 403 -15.46 17.59 -13.50
CA ARG A 403 -14.00 17.59 -13.72
C ARG A 403 -13.21 17.87 -12.44
N THR A 404 -13.63 18.89 -11.69
CA THR A 404 -13.00 19.28 -10.41
C THR A 404 -13.12 18.16 -9.37
N PHE A 405 -14.31 17.55 -9.27
CA PHE A 405 -14.56 16.41 -8.40
C PHE A 405 -13.72 15.18 -8.78
N THR A 406 -13.71 14.76 -10.05
CA THR A 406 -12.92 13.59 -10.49
C THR A 406 -11.43 13.83 -10.30
N SER A 407 -10.93 15.04 -10.61
CA SER A 407 -9.53 15.41 -10.35
C SER A 407 -9.17 15.32 -8.86
N SER A 408 -10.06 15.75 -7.95
CA SER A 408 -9.84 15.57 -6.50
C SER A 408 -9.84 14.12 -6.01
N TYR A 409 -10.42 13.18 -6.79
CA TYR A 409 -10.32 11.75 -6.52
C TYR A 409 -9.06 11.13 -7.15
N ASN A 410 -8.94 11.21 -8.49
CA ASN A 410 -7.99 10.43 -9.29
C ASN A 410 -6.89 11.25 -9.98
N GLY A 411 -6.91 12.58 -9.87
CA GLY A 411 -5.86 13.46 -10.39
C GLY A 411 -4.52 13.28 -9.66
N ASN A 412 -3.45 13.86 -10.20
CA ASN A 412 -2.11 13.72 -9.60
C ASN A 412 -2.02 14.34 -8.20
N ASP A 413 -2.76 15.41 -7.93
CA ASP A 413 -2.88 16.04 -6.59
C ASP A 413 -4.23 15.75 -5.91
N GLY A 414 -5.01 14.81 -6.47
CA GLY A 414 -6.16 14.20 -5.82
C GLY A 414 -5.77 13.06 -4.86
N LEU A 415 -6.77 12.49 -4.19
CA LEU A 415 -6.61 11.45 -3.17
C LEU A 415 -5.69 10.29 -3.59
N LEU A 416 -5.84 9.77 -4.82
CA LEU A 416 -5.04 8.63 -5.29
C LEU A 416 -3.56 9.01 -5.56
N GLY A 417 -3.28 10.19 -6.11
CA GLY A 417 -1.91 10.66 -6.33
C GLY A 417 -1.20 11.05 -5.02
N PHE A 418 -1.93 11.65 -4.09
CA PHE A 418 -1.45 11.90 -2.72
C PHE A 418 -1.15 10.60 -1.96
N HIS A 419 -2.03 9.60 -2.06
CA HIS A 419 -1.81 8.26 -1.53
C HIS A 419 -0.54 7.62 -2.12
N ARG A 420 -0.36 7.65 -3.45
CA ARG A 420 0.85 7.15 -4.12
C ARG A 420 2.12 7.75 -3.51
N ARG A 421 2.19 9.09 -3.38
CA ARG A 421 3.36 9.79 -2.79
C ARG A 421 3.62 9.41 -1.32
N LYS A 422 2.59 9.19 -0.49
CA LYS A 422 2.80 8.66 0.88
C LYS A 422 3.32 7.23 0.88
N VAL A 423 2.75 6.35 0.06
CA VAL A 423 3.16 4.94 -0.03
C VAL A 423 4.61 4.82 -0.50
N PHE A 424 5.04 5.65 -1.45
CA PHE A 424 6.44 5.73 -1.89
C PHE A 424 7.41 5.90 -0.71
N GLY A 425 7.23 6.93 0.11
CA GLY A 425 8.11 7.23 1.24
C GLY A 425 8.16 6.14 2.30
N PHE A 426 7.00 5.54 2.64
CA PHE A 426 6.96 4.41 3.59
C PHE A 426 7.66 3.17 3.02
N LEU A 427 7.46 2.84 1.74
CA LEU A 427 8.06 1.64 1.14
C LEU A 427 9.57 1.79 0.87
N ALA A 428 10.05 3.00 0.56
CA ALA A 428 11.48 3.31 0.45
C ALA A 428 12.24 3.06 1.77
N VAL A 429 11.57 3.22 2.93
CA VAL A 429 12.08 2.73 4.21
C VAL A 429 11.86 1.21 4.34
N SER A 430 10.64 0.72 4.07
CA SER A 430 10.28 -0.68 4.35
C SER A 430 11.20 -1.71 3.70
N PHE A 431 11.45 -1.58 2.39
CA PHE A 431 12.26 -2.56 1.65
C PHE A 431 13.72 -2.55 2.11
N ARG A 432 14.28 -1.35 2.36
CA ARG A 432 15.63 -1.19 2.91
C ARG A 432 15.82 -1.87 4.27
N ILE A 433 14.83 -1.80 5.16
CA ILE A 433 14.92 -2.40 6.50
C ILE A 433 14.40 -3.86 6.59
N GLY A 434 14.13 -4.52 5.45
CA GLY A 434 13.94 -5.97 5.37
C GLY A 434 12.58 -6.47 4.87
N ARG A 435 11.67 -5.60 4.43
CA ARG A 435 10.42 -6.02 3.77
C ARG A 435 10.72 -6.60 2.37
N SER A 436 10.21 -7.79 2.06
CA SER A 436 10.48 -8.48 0.78
C SER A 436 9.38 -8.35 -0.28
N THR A 437 8.20 -7.81 0.07
CA THR A 437 7.02 -7.69 -0.81
C THR A 437 6.00 -6.72 -0.20
N THR A 438 5.15 -6.10 -1.01
CA THR A 438 3.87 -5.55 -0.52
C THR A 438 2.88 -6.67 -0.20
N ILE A 439 1.77 -6.35 0.48
CA ILE A 439 0.64 -7.27 0.73
C ILE A 439 0.14 -7.87 -0.60
N ASN A 440 0.11 -7.04 -1.63
CA ASN A 440 -0.42 -7.27 -2.98
C ASN A 440 0.58 -8.03 -3.89
N GLY A 441 1.73 -8.46 -3.36
CA GLY A 441 2.75 -9.19 -4.11
C GLY A 441 3.71 -8.35 -4.96
N LEU A 442 3.56 -7.02 -4.98
CA LEU A 442 4.42 -6.09 -5.72
C LEU A 442 5.79 -5.92 -5.03
N GLY A 443 6.81 -5.51 -5.79
CA GLY A 443 8.18 -5.29 -5.31
C GLY A 443 9.05 -6.55 -5.30
N ARG A 444 8.58 -7.67 -5.88
CA ARG A 444 9.35 -8.92 -5.94
C ARG A 444 10.35 -8.97 -7.08
N LYS A 445 10.19 -8.14 -8.12
CA LYS A 445 11.08 -8.16 -9.29
C LYS A 445 12.32 -7.31 -9.02
N ARG A 446 13.41 -7.92 -8.56
CA ARG A 446 14.72 -7.26 -8.29
C ARG A 446 15.46 -6.72 -9.55
N ARG A 447 14.73 -6.22 -10.56
CA ARG A 447 15.29 -5.52 -11.73
C ARG A 447 15.51 -4.02 -11.47
N THR A 448 14.78 -3.46 -10.52
CA THR A 448 14.86 -2.06 -10.06
C THR A 448 14.61 -2.03 -8.54
N GLU A 449 14.79 -0.86 -7.91
CA GLU A 449 14.36 -0.63 -6.53
C GLU A 449 12.85 -0.97 -6.35
N PRO A 450 12.47 -1.85 -5.39
CA PRO A 450 11.10 -2.38 -5.30
C PRO A 450 9.97 -1.35 -5.13
N TRP A 451 10.21 -0.24 -4.45
CA TRP A 451 9.19 0.80 -4.25
C TRP A 451 8.89 1.60 -5.52
N HIS A 452 9.83 1.64 -6.49
CA HIS A 452 9.57 2.20 -7.82
C HIS A 452 8.70 1.28 -8.68
N GLU A 453 8.81 -0.06 -8.54
CA GLU A 453 7.83 -0.99 -9.15
C GLU A 453 6.41 -0.70 -8.60
N VAL A 454 6.29 -0.47 -7.29
CA VAL A 454 5.00 -0.15 -6.64
C VAL A 454 4.46 1.21 -7.07
N ASP A 455 5.31 2.24 -7.15
CA ASP A 455 4.91 3.58 -7.61
C ASP A 455 4.34 3.54 -9.02
N GLN A 456 5.02 2.85 -9.94
CA GLN A 456 4.57 2.68 -11.32
C GLN A 456 3.25 1.91 -11.43
N GLU A 457 3.02 0.87 -10.63
CA GLU A 457 1.74 0.15 -10.64
C GLU A 457 0.60 0.97 -10.02
N LEU A 458 0.86 1.74 -8.95
CA LEU A 458 -0.11 2.67 -8.38
C LEU A 458 -0.45 3.80 -9.35
N GLU A 459 0.54 4.33 -10.08
CA GLU A 459 0.34 5.36 -11.08
C GLU A 459 -0.45 4.82 -12.28
N LYS A 460 -0.08 3.65 -12.84
CA LYS A 460 -0.87 3.00 -13.91
C LYS A 460 -2.32 2.79 -13.46
N ALA A 461 -2.55 2.28 -12.25
CA ALA A 461 -3.90 2.06 -11.73
C ALA A 461 -4.68 3.38 -11.49
N ARG A 462 -3.98 4.48 -11.23
CA ARG A 462 -4.57 5.84 -11.22
C ARG A 462 -4.93 6.29 -12.65
N LEU A 463 -4.06 6.01 -13.63
CA LEU A 463 -4.25 6.35 -15.04
C LEU A 463 -5.37 5.55 -15.73
N GLU A 464 -5.67 4.32 -15.29
CA GLU A 464 -6.87 3.55 -15.71
C GLU A 464 -8.20 4.26 -15.43
N ARG A 465 -8.19 5.34 -14.63
CA ARG A 465 -9.37 6.15 -14.28
C ARG A 465 -9.36 7.52 -14.99
N ARG A 466 -8.35 7.83 -15.82
CA ARG A 466 -8.13 9.17 -16.38
C ARG A 466 -8.82 9.35 -17.73
N CYS A 467 -9.41 10.53 -17.91
CA CYS A 467 -9.15 11.28 -19.14
C CYS A 467 -7.76 11.91 -19.02
N LEU A 468 -7.00 12.04 -20.11
CA LEU A 468 -5.60 12.46 -20.08
C LEU A 468 -5.42 13.89 -19.52
N ASP A 469 -4.51 14.06 -18.55
CA ASP A 469 -3.86 15.36 -18.32
C ASP A 469 -2.51 15.34 -19.07
N PRO A 470 -2.06 16.46 -19.69
CA PRO A 470 -0.76 16.52 -20.34
C PRO A 470 0.41 16.39 -19.37
N ASP A 471 1.55 15.87 -19.83
CA ASP A 471 2.82 15.91 -19.10
C ASP A 471 3.40 17.34 -19.09
N GLU A 472 3.88 17.80 -17.93
CA GLU A 472 4.55 19.10 -17.81
C GLU A 472 6.02 19.00 -18.25
N HIS A 473 6.46 19.98 -19.06
CA HIS A 473 7.86 20.10 -19.45
C HIS A 473 8.76 20.46 -18.27
N ILE A 474 9.83 19.69 -18.14
CA ILE A 474 10.95 20.00 -17.27
C ILE A 474 11.78 21.12 -17.90
N LEU A 475 12.00 22.20 -17.14
CA LEU A 475 13.09 23.15 -17.37
C LEU A 475 14.23 22.84 -16.39
N ASP A 476 15.47 22.98 -16.84
CA ASP A 476 16.66 22.78 -16.01
C ASP A 476 17.08 24.10 -15.33
N SER A 477 17.72 23.99 -14.16
CA SER A 477 18.15 25.13 -13.35
C SER A 477 19.60 25.54 -13.64
N GLU A 478 19.86 26.85 -13.59
CA GLU A 478 21.21 27.43 -13.73
C GLU A 478 22.21 26.78 -12.73
N PRO A 479 23.51 26.68 -13.10
CA PRO A 479 24.53 26.08 -12.25
C PRO A 479 24.92 27.00 -11.09
N SER A 480 24.84 26.49 -9.86
CA SER A 480 25.48 27.10 -8.69
C SER A 480 27.00 27.15 -8.85
N SER A 481 27.64 28.24 -8.42
CA SER A 481 29.10 28.42 -8.56
C SER A 481 29.96 27.52 -7.68
N ASN A 482 29.40 26.93 -6.61
CA ASN A 482 30.11 25.99 -5.75
C ASN A 482 30.13 24.59 -6.38
N LYS A 483 31.32 23.99 -6.45
CA LYS A 483 31.53 22.66 -7.02
C LYS A 483 31.87 21.66 -5.94
N LEU A 484 31.26 20.50 -6.01
CA LEU A 484 31.39 19.41 -5.05
C LEU A 484 31.69 18.09 -5.79
N PHE A 485 32.32 17.16 -5.10
CA PHE A 485 32.78 15.90 -5.66
C PHE A 485 32.04 14.69 -5.07
N MET A 486 32.11 13.53 -5.73
CA MET A 486 31.39 12.34 -5.26
C MET A 486 32.01 11.79 -3.97
N SER A 487 33.35 11.86 -3.82
CA SER A 487 34.02 11.54 -2.55
C SER A 487 33.58 12.42 -1.38
N GLN A 488 33.06 13.63 -1.66
CA GLN A 488 32.43 14.46 -0.63
C GLN A 488 31.00 13.97 -0.39
N LEU A 489 30.18 13.86 -1.43
CA LEU A 489 28.75 13.49 -1.31
C LEU A 489 28.56 12.25 -0.44
N ILE A 490 29.27 11.15 -0.75
CA ILE A 490 29.05 9.87 -0.07
C ILE A 490 29.41 9.89 1.42
N LYS A 491 30.20 10.87 1.89
CA LYS A 491 30.54 11.03 3.33
C LYS A 491 29.48 11.77 4.14
N HIS A 492 28.62 12.53 3.47
CA HIS A 492 27.62 13.38 4.12
C HIS A 492 26.31 12.59 4.23
N ASN A 493 26.32 11.62 5.14
CA ASN A 493 25.21 10.71 5.43
C ASN A 493 24.91 10.53 6.94
N SER A 494 25.43 11.41 7.80
CA SER A 494 25.31 11.27 9.25
C SER A 494 25.11 12.62 9.96
N GLU A 495 24.90 12.62 11.28
CA GLU A 495 24.68 13.86 12.04
C GLU A 495 25.98 14.67 12.23
N GLU A 496 27.11 13.96 12.23
CA GLU A 496 28.46 14.50 12.41
C GLU A 496 29.01 15.13 11.11
N THR A 497 28.55 14.67 9.93
CA THR A 497 28.97 15.20 8.62
C THR A 497 27.88 16.01 7.91
N GLY A 498 26.61 15.80 8.25
CA GLY A 498 25.45 16.35 7.54
C GLY A 498 24.80 15.31 6.62
N TYR A 499 23.56 15.58 6.19
CA TYR A 499 22.72 14.70 5.39
C TYR A 499 22.53 15.25 3.98
N TRP A 500 23.46 14.94 3.07
CA TRP A 500 23.44 15.43 1.70
C TRP A 500 22.93 14.36 0.72
N PHE A 501 22.37 14.80 -0.40
CA PHE A 501 22.05 13.96 -1.55
C PHE A 501 22.26 14.74 -2.85
N SER A 502 22.42 14.05 -3.98
CA SER A 502 22.38 14.68 -5.30
C SER A 502 21.08 14.40 -6.05
N ALA A 503 20.68 15.32 -6.91
CA ALA A 503 19.66 15.09 -7.93
C ALA A 503 19.97 15.92 -9.17
N LYS A 504 19.89 15.32 -10.36
CA LYS A 504 20.28 15.93 -11.64
C LYS A 504 21.67 16.60 -11.61
N GLY A 505 22.62 16.04 -10.87
CA GLY A 505 23.96 16.63 -10.70
C GLY A 505 24.03 17.90 -9.84
N SER A 506 22.92 18.35 -9.23
CA SER A 506 22.94 19.34 -8.14
C SER A 506 23.00 18.64 -6.78
N VAL A 507 23.64 19.26 -5.79
CA VAL A 507 23.81 18.71 -4.43
C VAL A 507 23.06 19.57 -3.43
N TYR A 508 22.38 18.92 -2.49
CA TYR A 508 21.50 19.55 -1.50
C TYR A 508 21.84 19.09 -0.08
N ASP A 509 21.76 19.99 0.90
CA ASP A 509 21.89 19.65 2.33
C ASP A 509 20.51 19.66 3.00
N ALA A 510 20.06 18.48 3.43
CA ALA A 510 18.75 18.30 4.05
C ALA A 510 18.79 18.36 5.59
N SER A 511 19.95 18.54 6.23
CA SER A 511 20.13 18.41 7.69
C SER A 511 19.18 19.33 8.48
N ALA A 512 19.09 20.60 8.08
CA ALA A 512 18.20 21.58 8.70
C ALA A 512 16.70 21.39 8.33
N PHE A 513 16.37 20.49 7.41
CA PHE A 513 15.00 20.24 6.94
C PHE A 513 14.43 18.88 7.34
N MET A 514 15.26 17.84 7.50
CA MET A 514 14.81 16.44 7.56
C MET A 514 13.75 16.15 8.64
N GLN A 515 13.87 16.75 9.83
CA GLN A 515 12.88 16.60 10.90
C GLN A 515 11.50 17.19 10.54
N ARG A 516 11.48 18.19 9.64
CA ARG A 516 10.28 18.90 9.14
C ARG A 516 9.77 18.36 7.79
N HIS A 517 10.44 17.38 7.21
CA HIS A 517 10.06 16.79 5.92
C HIS A 517 8.79 15.92 6.07
N PRO A 518 7.75 16.06 5.22
CA PRO A 518 6.53 15.26 5.34
C PRO A 518 6.73 13.74 5.27
N GLY A 519 7.70 13.27 4.48
CA GLY A 519 8.11 11.86 4.43
C GLY A 519 9.00 11.40 5.60
N GLY A 520 9.27 12.26 6.57
CA GLY A 520 10.08 11.99 7.76
C GLY A 520 11.58 12.15 7.55
N ASP A 521 12.32 12.09 8.66
CA ASP A 521 13.78 12.12 8.68
C ASP A 521 14.39 10.79 8.23
N THR A 522 13.76 9.65 8.57
CA THR A 522 14.24 8.30 8.26
C THR A 522 14.47 8.07 6.77
N VAL A 523 13.58 8.56 5.89
CA VAL A 523 13.73 8.37 4.44
C VAL A 523 14.88 9.22 3.87
N ILE A 524 15.09 10.44 4.39
CA ILE A 524 16.22 11.29 4.01
C ILE A 524 17.52 10.63 4.48
N ALA A 525 17.60 10.22 5.75
CA ALA A 525 18.78 9.57 6.32
C ALA A 525 19.14 8.25 5.62
N LEU A 526 18.17 7.52 5.07
CA LEU A 526 18.43 6.32 4.26
C LEU A 526 18.99 6.66 2.86
N CYS A 527 18.54 7.76 2.27
CA CYS A 527 18.91 8.18 0.91
C CYS A 527 20.10 9.17 0.87
N SER A 528 20.68 9.55 2.02
CA SER A 528 21.86 10.41 2.06
C SER A 528 23.12 9.70 1.54
N GLY A 529 24.04 10.47 0.96
CA GLY A 529 25.24 9.96 0.30
C GLY A 529 24.99 9.27 -1.06
N GLN A 530 23.82 9.48 -1.67
CA GLN A 530 23.42 8.87 -2.95
C GLN A 530 22.87 9.93 -3.91
N ASP A 531 22.75 9.58 -5.21
CA ASP A 531 21.84 10.31 -6.10
C ASP A 531 20.41 9.79 -5.93
N VAL A 532 19.46 10.72 -5.83
CA VAL A 532 18.05 10.44 -5.52
C VAL A 532 17.09 10.98 -6.59
N THR A 533 17.59 11.30 -7.79
CA THR A 533 16.84 11.93 -8.88
C THR A 533 15.49 11.26 -9.13
N ASP A 534 15.48 9.94 -9.34
CA ASP A 534 14.24 9.21 -9.62
C ASP A 534 13.32 9.16 -8.39
N SER A 535 13.86 9.07 -7.18
CA SER A 535 13.06 9.08 -5.94
C SER A 535 12.38 10.42 -5.71
N LEU A 536 13.05 11.55 -6.00
CA LEU A 536 12.44 12.87 -5.96
C LEU A 536 11.45 13.11 -7.13
N LYS A 537 11.67 12.48 -8.29
CA LYS A 537 10.72 12.49 -9.40
C LYS A 537 9.44 11.72 -9.05
N ALA A 538 9.55 10.47 -8.58
CA ALA A 538 8.43 9.63 -8.18
C ALA A 538 7.61 10.27 -7.04
N ALA A 539 8.30 10.77 -6.00
CA ALA A 539 7.68 11.52 -4.91
C ALA A 539 7.19 12.94 -5.29
N GLY A 540 7.26 13.34 -6.57
CA GLY A 540 6.73 14.60 -7.10
C GLY A 540 7.49 15.87 -6.70
N HIS A 541 8.66 15.75 -6.07
CA HIS A 541 9.47 16.89 -5.61
C HIS A 541 10.13 17.65 -6.77
N LEU A 542 10.41 16.97 -7.88
CA LEU A 542 10.96 17.62 -9.10
C LEU A 542 9.88 18.11 -10.07
N THR A 543 8.62 17.67 -9.90
CA THR A 543 7.51 18.02 -10.80
C THR A 543 6.64 19.14 -10.23
N ASN A 544 6.31 19.11 -8.92
CA ASN A 544 5.54 20.18 -8.31
C ASN A 544 6.44 21.42 -8.11
N ALA A 545 6.13 22.52 -8.79
CA ALA A 545 6.93 23.75 -8.76
C ALA A 545 7.22 24.25 -7.34
N SER A 546 6.21 24.35 -6.47
CA SER A 546 6.40 24.85 -5.10
C SER A 546 7.28 23.95 -4.23
N ILE A 547 7.28 22.64 -4.47
CA ILE A 547 8.17 21.70 -3.76
C ILE A 547 9.59 21.78 -4.33
N ARG A 548 9.75 21.89 -5.66
CA ARG A 548 11.03 22.07 -6.34
C ARG A 548 11.72 23.37 -5.95
N ASP A 549 11.00 24.48 -5.93
CA ASP A 549 11.56 25.80 -5.59
C ASP A 549 11.99 25.85 -4.12
N LYS A 550 11.30 25.10 -3.26
CA LYS A 550 11.74 24.84 -1.87
C LYS A 550 12.95 23.90 -1.80
N LEU A 551 13.06 22.89 -2.65
CA LEU A 551 14.23 22.01 -2.74
C LEU A 551 15.49 22.80 -3.15
N GLU A 552 15.40 23.68 -4.15
CA GLU A 552 16.52 24.55 -4.56
C GLU A 552 17.00 25.46 -3.41
N SER A 553 16.15 25.84 -2.45
CA SER A 553 16.58 26.60 -1.26
C SER A 553 17.52 25.82 -0.31
N TYR A 554 17.71 24.52 -0.53
CA TYR A 554 18.67 23.66 0.18
C TYR A 554 19.89 23.27 -0.68
N ARG A 555 20.01 23.81 -1.90
CA ARG A 555 21.10 23.50 -2.83
C ARG A 555 22.41 24.15 -2.37
N ILE A 556 23.46 23.34 -2.26
CA ILE A 556 24.79 23.76 -1.79
C ILE A 556 25.87 23.73 -2.88
N GLY A 557 25.60 23.11 -4.03
CA GLY A 557 26.52 23.08 -5.16
C GLY A 557 26.06 22.20 -6.32
N THR A 558 26.97 21.93 -7.25
CA THR A 558 26.84 20.92 -8.32
C THR A 558 27.97 19.89 -8.24
N LEU A 559 27.69 18.66 -8.68
CA LEU A 559 28.69 17.61 -8.84
C LEU A 559 29.61 17.94 -10.01
N GLU A 560 30.90 18.19 -9.73
CA GLU A 560 31.92 18.25 -10.77
C GLU A 560 32.36 16.84 -11.16
N LYS A 561 32.17 16.50 -12.45
CA LYS A 561 32.76 15.30 -13.05
C LYS A 561 34.23 15.57 -13.36
N PRO A 562 35.18 14.76 -12.87
CA PRO A 562 36.60 14.94 -13.20
C PRO A 562 36.89 14.85 -14.71
N LYS A 563 37.99 15.44 -15.14
CA LYS A 563 38.45 15.36 -16.53
C LYS A 563 39.30 14.11 -16.73
N PHE A 564 38.72 13.08 -17.34
CA PHE A 564 39.40 11.82 -17.59
C PHE A 564 40.30 11.87 -18.83
N ALA A 565 41.45 11.18 -18.76
CA ALA A 565 42.39 11.06 -19.87
C ALA A 565 42.02 9.94 -20.87
N SER A 566 41.04 9.09 -20.54
CA SER A 566 40.54 8.00 -21.37
C SER A 566 39.12 7.58 -20.92
N SER A 567 38.43 6.77 -21.73
CA SER A 567 37.14 6.17 -21.33
C SER A 567 37.29 5.15 -20.20
N HIS A 568 38.36 4.35 -20.19
CA HIS A 568 38.62 3.40 -19.10
C HIS A 568 38.86 4.09 -17.76
N ALA A 569 39.48 5.27 -17.77
CA ALA A 569 39.61 6.13 -16.59
C ALA A 569 38.25 6.60 -16.04
N GLU A 570 37.29 6.87 -16.94
CA GLU A 570 35.91 7.21 -16.58
C GLU A 570 35.14 5.98 -16.07
N GLU A 571 35.29 4.82 -16.70
CA GLU A 571 34.68 3.54 -16.23
C GLU A 571 35.12 3.17 -14.81
N VAL A 572 36.41 3.32 -14.49
CA VAL A 572 36.94 3.08 -13.13
C VAL A 572 36.33 4.07 -12.13
N TYR A 573 36.22 5.35 -12.48
CA TYR A 573 35.60 6.33 -11.60
C TYR A 573 34.11 6.00 -11.35
N MET A 574 33.34 5.70 -12.40
CA MET A 574 31.92 5.37 -12.27
C MET A 574 31.70 4.10 -11.42
N ALA A 575 32.50 3.05 -11.61
CA ALA A 575 32.41 1.85 -10.77
C ALA A 575 32.78 2.12 -9.29
N ALA A 576 33.64 3.11 -9.02
CA ALA A 576 33.92 3.59 -7.66
C ALA A 576 32.78 4.46 -7.09
N VAL A 577 32.03 5.20 -7.93
CA VAL A 577 30.81 5.91 -7.53
C VAL A 577 29.76 4.89 -7.08
N ASP A 578 29.49 3.85 -7.88
CA ASP A 578 28.49 2.82 -7.57
C ASP A 578 28.81 2.12 -6.23
N LEU A 579 30.07 1.71 -6.04
CA LEU A 579 30.54 1.11 -4.79
C LEU A 579 30.42 2.07 -3.60
N GLY A 580 30.78 3.35 -3.77
CA GLY A 580 30.75 4.36 -2.72
C GLY A 580 29.33 4.74 -2.29
N GLN A 581 28.42 4.97 -3.24
CA GLN A 581 27.01 5.24 -2.97
C GLN A 581 26.34 4.04 -2.31
N LYS A 582 26.65 2.81 -2.76
CA LYS A 582 26.12 1.61 -2.12
C LYS A 582 26.66 1.43 -0.70
N ALA A 583 27.93 1.73 -0.45
CA ALA A 583 28.51 1.69 0.89
C ALA A 583 27.80 2.67 1.84
N ALA A 584 27.55 3.90 1.39
CA ALA A 584 26.76 4.88 2.15
C ALA A 584 25.34 4.38 2.45
N GLU A 585 24.62 3.83 1.46
CA GLU A 585 23.29 3.24 1.66
C GLU A 585 23.31 2.12 2.72
N MET A 586 24.26 1.19 2.66
CA MET A 586 24.33 0.07 3.60
C MET A 586 24.70 0.54 5.01
N GLU A 587 25.57 1.56 5.14
CA GLU A 587 25.82 2.22 6.43
C GLU A 587 24.53 2.84 6.98
N ASN A 588 23.77 3.57 6.15
CA ASN A 588 22.53 4.21 6.55
C ASN A 588 21.51 3.19 7.09
N VAL A 589 21.35 2.06 6.38
CA VAL A 589 20.49 0.94 6.78
C VAL A 589 20.93 0.36 8.12
N GLN A 590 22.23 0.09 8.31
CA GLN A 590 22.73 -0.44 9.58
C GLN A 590 22.56 0.56 10.73
N ARG A 591 22.72 1.87 10.46
CA ARG A 591 22.44 2.95 11.41
C ARG A 591 20.95 3.05 11.77
N ARG A 592 20.02 2.61 10.90
CA ARG A 592 18.59 2.44 11.26
C ARG A 592 18.35 1.22 12.14
N ASN A 593 19.08 0.11 11.95
CA ASN A 593 18.93 -1.09 12.78
C ASN A 593 19.25 -0.83 14.27
N LEU A 594 20.19 0.08 14.58
CA LEU A 594 20.44 0.56 15.95
C LEU A 594 19.20 1.18 16.62
N GLN A 595 18.29 1.82 15.86
CA GLN A 595 17.09 2.43 16.42
C GLN A 595 16.11 1.38 17.01
N LEU A 596 16.22 0.11 16.60
CA LEU A 596 15.40 -1.00 17.11
C LEU A 596 15.73 -1.38 18.56
N LEU A 597 16.92 -1.03 19.04
CA LEU A 597 17.32 -1.24 20.43
C LEU A 597 16.43 -0.44 21.41
N ASN A 598 16.13 0.82 21.06
CA ASN A 598 15.35 1.74 21.89
C ASN A 598 13.91 1.99 21.39
N GLY A 599 13.58 1.52 20.18
CA GLY A 599 12.22 1.51 19.67
C GLY A 599 11.32 0.47 20.36
N LYS A 600 10.01 0.71 20.37
CA LYS A 600 8.99 -0.23 20.87
C LYS A 600 8.40 -1.04 19.70
N LEU A 601 8.73 -2.33 19.60
CA LEU A 601 8.14 -3.26 18.61
C LEU A 601 6.84 -3.90 19.12
N THR A 602 6.60 -3.82 20.42
CA THR A 602 5.33 -4.07 21.10
C THR A 602 5.12 -2.99 22.17
N ILE A 603 3.88 -2.77 22.61
CA ILE A 603 3.56 -1.83 23.71
C ILE A 603 4.34 -2.13 25.00
N MET A 604 4.71 -3.40 25.20
CA MET A 604 5.41 -3.92 26.37
C MET A 604 6.94 -3.75 26.31
N ASP A 605 7.53 -3.32 25.19
CA ASP A 605 8.98 -3.13 25.08
C ASP A 605 9.41 -1.86 25.79
N GLU A 606 10.51 -1.91 26.55
CA GLU A 606 11.16 -0.71 27.10
C GLU A 606 12.46 -0.38 26.35
N PRO A 607 12.99 0.86 26.51
CA PRO A 607 14.36 1.21 26.11
C PRO A 607 15.39 0.29 26.78
N GLU A 608 16.60 0.25 26.23
CA GLU A 608 17.77 -0.45 26.81
C GLU A 608 17.56 -1.97 27.07
N THR A 609 16.47 -2.53 26.53
CA THR A 609 16.03 -3.91 26.76
C THR A 609 15.91 -4.66 25.43
N VAL A 610 16.68 -5.74 25.26
CA VAL A 610 16.59 -6.63 24.08
C VAL A 610 15.61 -7.77 24.39
N THR A 611 14.36 -7.59 23.98
CA THR A 611 13.31 -8.61 24.08
C THR A 611 13.46 -9.67 22.98
N PRO A 612 12.88 -10.89 23.11
CA PRO A 612 13.01 -11.93 22.08
C PRO A 612 12.59 -11.48 20.68
N LYS A 613 11.56 -10.62 20.58
CA LYS A 613 11.13 -9.96 19.33
C LYS A 613 12.24 -9.08 18.73
N LYS A 614 12.87 -8.21 19.54
CA LYS A 614 14.03 -7.38 19.12
C LYS A 614 15.21 -8.26 18.71
N ALA A 615 15.60 -9.24 19.54
CA ALA A 615 16.70 -10.16 19.27
C ALA A 615 16.55 -10.87 17.91
N ARG A 616 15.34 -11.36 17.58
CA ARG A 616 15.08 -11.96 16.25
C ARG A 616 15.20 -10.94 15.13
N HIS A 617 14.65 -9.73 15.26
CA HIS A 617 14.76 -8.71 14.20
C HIS A 617 16.21 -8.22 13.97
N LEU A 618 17.03 -8.12 15.01
CA LEU A 618 18.45 -7.83 14.89
C LEU A 618 19.21 -8.99 14.21
N LEU A 619 18.83 -10.24 14.50
CA LEU A 619 19.37 -11.43 13.84
C LEU A 619 18.98 -11.47 12.35
N ASP A 620 17.72 -11.17 12.01
CA ASP A 620 17.24 -11.03 10.64
C ASP A 620 18.00 -9.92 9.89
N ALA A 621 18.34 -8.83 10.58
CA ALA A 621 19.13 -7.72 10.03
C ALA A 621 20.59 -8.13 9.78
N LYS A 622 21.25 -8.82 10.73
CA LYS A 622 22.64 -9.28 10.55
C LYS A 622 22.74 -10.36 9.47
N ASN A 623 21.77 -11.28 9.37
CA ASN A 623 21.68 -12.23 8.26
C ASN A 623 21.54 -11.49 6.92
N ARG A 624 20.63 -10.51 6.79
CA ARG A 624 20.49 -9.71 5.56
C ARG A 624 21.76 -8.92 5.19
N LEU A 625 22.49 -8.39 6.17
CA LEU A 625 23.78 -7.76 5.95
C LEU A 625 24.79 -8.74 5.32
N ARG A 626 24.93 -9.94 5.91
CA ARG A 626 25.82 -11.01 5.41
C ARG A 626 25.37 -11.59 4.06
N ASP A 627 24.09 -11.90 3.91
CA ASP A 627 23.55 -12.75 2.84
C ASP A 627 23.03 -11.96 1.63
N GLU A 628 22.75 -10.65 1.78
CA GLU A 628 22.23 -9.81 0.70
C GLU A 628 23.06 -8.54 0.45
N HIS A 629 23.62 -7.90 1.47
CA HIS A 629 24.31 -6.61 1.31
C HIS A 629 25.80 -6.77 0.98
N VAL A 630 26.52 -7.65 1.69
CA VAL A 630 27.94 -7.96 1.41
C VAL A 630 28.15 -8.53 0.00
N PRO A 631 27.32 -9.45 -0.55
CA PRO A 631 27.49 -9.93 -1.92
C PRO A 631 27.33 -8.83 -2.98
N VAL A 632 26.45 -7.84 -2.77
CA VAL A 632 26.29 -6.71 -3.69
C VAL A 632 27.52 -5.78 -3.63
N LEU A 633 28.03 -5.47 -2.44
CA LEU A 633 29.27 -4.70 -2.29
C LEU A 633 30.48 -5.44 -2.89
N ALA A 634 30.57 -6.75 -2.72
CA ALA A 634 31.60 -7.59 -3.33
C ALA A 634 31.48 -7.64 -4.87
N THR A 635 30.27 -7.64 -5.41
CA THR A 635 30.01 -7.58 -6.86
C THR A 635 30.46 -6.25 -7.45
N LEU A 636 30.10 -5.12 -6.82
CA LEU A 636 30.51 -3.77 -7.25
C LEU A 636 32.04 -3.59 -7.15
N LEU A 637 32.67 -4.11 -6.09
CA LEU A 637 34.13 -4.15 -5.97
C LEU A 637 34.77 -5.01 -7.07
N GLY A 638 34.14 -6.12 -7.46
CA GLY A 638 34.53 -6.92 -8.62
C GLY A 638 34.50 -6.11 -9.92
N SER A 639 33.40 -5.40 -10.20
CA SER A 639 33.26 -4.54 -11.39
C SER A 639 34.27 -3.39 -11.42
N LEU A 640 34.62 -2.82 -10.26
CA LEU A 640 35.67 -1.81 -10.13
C LEU A 640 37.07 -2.40 -10.44
N LEU A 641 37.39 -3.58 -9.90
CA LEU A 641 38.63 -4.29 -10.22
C LEU A 641 38.71 -4.67 -11.71
N ASP A 642 37.60 -5.05 -12.33
CA ASP A 642 37.53 -5.37 -13.76
C ASP A 642 37.75 -4.13 -14.63
N SER A 643 37.23 -2.97 -14.23
CA SER A 643 37.51 -1.69 -14.90
C SER A 643 38.98 -1.28 -14.76
N ILE A 644 39.59 -1.49 -13.58
CA ILE A 644 41.02 -1.23 -13.34
C ILE A 644 41.91 -2.14 -14.21
N ALA A 645 41.53 -3.40 -14.41
CA ALA A 645 42.26 -4.33 -15.28
C ALA A 645 42.28 -3.91 -16.77
N LYS A 646 41.26 -3.16 -17.24
CA LYS A 646 41.27 -2.54 -18.58
C LYS A 646 42.21 -1.33 -18.66
N LEU A 647 42.40 -0.62 -17.55
CA LEU A 647 43.16 0.61 -17.47
C LEU A 647 44.68 0.36 -17.45
N ASP A 648 45.14 -0.66 -16.71
CA ASP A 648 46.51 -1.20 -16.82
C ASP A 648 46.52 -2.73 -16.65
N MET A 649 46.84 -3.43 -17.74
CA MET A 649 46.89 -4.90 -17.81
C MET A 649 48.08 -5.51 -17.04
N LYS A 650 48.99 -4.70 -16.48
CA LYS A 650 50.16 -5.18 -15.71
C LYS A 650 49.90 -5.33 -14.21
N LEU A 651 48.76 -4.84 -13.70
CA LEU A 651 48.42 -4.88 -12.29
C LEU A 651 47.94 -6.28 -11.86
N ASP A 652 48.60 -6.89 -10.88
CA ASP A 652 48.12 -8.15 -10.30
C ASP A 652 46.96 -7.93 -9.33
N LEU A 653 45.74 -8.14 -9.83
CA LEU A 653 44.51 -8.08 -9.04
C LEU A 653 44.10 -9.45 -8.46
N SER A 654 44.90 -10.51 -8.66
CA SER A 654 44.52 -11.89 -8.30
C SER A 654 44.25 -12.06 -6.81
N GLY A 655 45.08 -11.47 -5.94
CA GLY A 655 44.92 -11.52 -4.49
C GLY A 655 43.62 -10.88 -4.00
N ILE A 656 43.23 -9.72 -4.54
CA ILE A 656 41.98 -9.05 -4.16
C ILE A 656 40.77 -9.80 -4.74
N ARG A 657 40.86 -10.31 -5.98
CA ARG A 657 39.81 -11.16 -6.57
C ARG A 657 39.60 -12.44 -5.74
N ALA A 658 40.66 -13.11 -5.32
CA ALA A 658 40.57 -14.31 -4.47
C ALA A 658 39.90 -14.03 -3.11
N GLN A 659 40.05 -12.82 -2.55
CA GLN A 659 39.37 -12.38 -1.33
C GLN A 659 37.85 -12.19 -1.52
N VAL A 660 37.39 -11.73 -2.69
CA VAL A 660 35.97 -11.35 -2.90
C VAL A 660 35.13 -12.40 -3.64
N VAL A 661 35.74 -13.31 -4.41
CA VAL A 661 35.02 -14.35 -5.17
C VAL A 661 34.11 -15.20 -4.27
N GLY A 662 34.56 -15.53 -3.06
CA GLY A 662 33.76 -16.27 -2.08
C GLY A 662 32.59 -15.49 -1.44
N LEU A 663 32.54 -14.17 -1.62
CA LEU A 663 31.47 -13.30 -1.10
C LEU A 663 30.39 -12.99 -2.15
N ALA A 664 30.74 -13.03 -3.43
CA ALA A 664 29.81 -12.71 -4.53
C ALA A 664 28.80 -13.85 -4.82
N MET A 665 29.09 -15.08 -4.39
CA MET A 665 28.23 -16.25 -4.60
C MET A 665 27.35 -16.53 -3.37
N PRO A 666 26.00 -16.57 -3.49
CA PRO A 666 25.12 -16.85 -2.36
C PRO A 666 25.23 -18.27 -1.78
N GLY A 667 26.12 -18.43 -0.80
CA GLY A 667 26.06 -19.45 0.26
C GLY A 667 26.80 -20.76 0.00
N THR A 668 27.56 -21.19 1.02
CA THR A 668 27.33 -22.46 1.73
C THR A 668 27.88 -22.36 3.15
N GLY A 669 27.01 -22.32 4.15
CA GLY A 669 27.42 -22.33 5.57
C GLY A 669 26.36 -21.78 6.51
N LEU A 670 25.57 -22.67 7.14
CA LEU A 670 24.73 -22.29 8.28
C LEU A 670 25.60 -22.09 9.53
N GLY A 671 26.34 -20.98 9.55
CA GLY A 671 26.75 -20.39 10.82
C GLY A 671 25.50 -19.90 11.54
N THR A 672 25.14 -20.53 12.66
CA THR A 672 24.09 -20.01 13.55
C THR A 672 24.59 -18.71 14.18
N ALA A 673 24.33 -17.58 13.51
CA ALA A 673 24.70 -16.27 13.99
C ALA A 673 24.16 -16.09 15.42
N THR A 674 25.05 -15.66 16.33
CA THR A 674 24.81 -15.71 17.77
C THR A 674 23.53 -14.95 18.11
N ARG A 675 22.61 -15.60 18.83
CA ARG A 675 21.43 -14.91 19.37
C ARG A 675 21.89 -13.79 20.27
N PHE A 676 21.39 -12.57 20.04
CA PHE A 676 21.61 -11.45 20.94
C PHE A 676 21.02 -11.78 22.32
N LEU A 677 21.88 -11.90 23.33
CA LEU A 677 21.53 -12.34 24.68
C LEU A 677 21.13 -11.16 25.58
N ASP A 678 21.75 -10.01 25.37
CA ASP A 678 21.59 -8.79 26.15
C ASP A 678 21.80 -7.53 25.27
N TYR A 679 21.60 -6.35 25.86
CA TYR A 679 21.69 -5.07 25.18
C TYR A 679 23.12 -4.65 24.81
N GLU A 680 24.09 -4.86 25.70
CA GLU A 680 25.48 -4.46 25.46
C GLU A 680 26.12 -5.27 24.34
N MET A 681 25.90 -6.59 24.33
CA MET A 681 26.27 -7.49 23.24
C MET A 681 25.67 -7.01 21.90
N ALA A 682 24.39 -6.63 21.89
CA ALA A 682 23.73 -6.16 20.68
C ALA A 682 24.28 -4.80 20.21
N LEU A 683 24.48 -3.86 21.12
CA LEU A 683 25.02 -2.54 20.86
C LEU A 683 26.46 -2.61 20.31
N ASP A 684 27.33 -3.38 20.96
CA ASP A 684 28.72 -3.62 20.54
C ASP A 684 28.81 -4.25 19.14
N MET A 685 28.03 -5.31 18.88
CA MET A 685 28.03 -5.98 17.58
C MET A 685 27.51 -5.07 16.46
N LEU A 686 26.42 -4.33 16.71
CA LEU A 686 25.85 -3.41 15.72
C LEU A 686 26.77 -2.22 15.45
N HIS A 687 27.43 -1.67 16.47
CA HIS A 687 28.45 -0.62 16.31
C HIS A 687 29.69 -1.12 15.54
N LYS A 688 30.14 -2.37 15.78
CA LYS A 688 31.24 -2.98 15.02
C LYS A 688 30.88 -3.16 13.55
N ASP A 689 29.70 -3.70 13.26
CA ASP A 689 29.20 -3.84 11.88
C ASP A 689 29.05 -2.47 11.19
N LEU A 690 28.49 -1.47 11.88
CA LEU A 690 28.37 -0.09 11.39
C LEU A 690 29.73 0.56 11.10
N SER A 691 30.70 0.43 12.01
CA SER A 691 32.04 1.00 11.86
C SER A 691 32.78 0.46 10.63
N ARG A 692 32.57 -0.83 10.30
CA ARG A 692 33.16 -1.44 9.09
C ARG A 692 32.51 -0.93 7.81
N LEU A 693 31.20 -0.72 7.80
CA LEU A 693 30.50 -0.11 6.66
C LEU A 693 30.95 1.34 6.44
N ALA A 694 31.11 2.11 7.52
CA ALA A 694 31.71 3.43 7.46
C ALA A 694 33.16 3.40 6.92
N GLU A 695 34.00 2.44 7.34
CA GLU A 695 35.36 2.29 6.76
C GLU A 695 35.32 1.93 5.26
N VAL A 696 34.43 1.02 4.84
CA VAL A 696 34.24 0.68 3.41
C VAL A 696 33.86 1.91 2.58
N LYS A 697 32.97 2.75 3.10
CA LYS A 697 32.56 4.03 2.49
C LYS A 697 33.70 5.03 2.42
N GLU A 698 34.47 5.20 3.50
CA GLU A 698 35.64 6.07 3.55
C GLU A 698 36.75 5.62 2.59
N LEU A 699 36.95 4.32 2.43
CA LEU A 699 37.89 3.74 1.46
C LEU A 699 37.44 3.97 0.01
N ALA A 700 36.16 3.80 -0.29
CA ALA A 700 35.61 4.16 -1.61
C ALA A 700 35.77 5.66 -1.91
N ALA A 701 35.52 6.52 -0.91
CA ALA A 701 35.75 7.96 -1.03
C ALA A 701 37.24 8.32 -1.22
N MET A 702 38.16 7.60 -0.57
CA MET A 702 39.60 7.75 -0.81
C MET A 702 39.98 7.38 -2.24
N VAL A 703 39.39 6.30 -2.82
CA VAL A 703 39.60 5.97 -4.24
C VAL A 703 39.10 7.10 -5.13
N LEU A 704 37.84 7.53 -4.99
CA LEU A 704 37.25 8.63 -5.77
C LEU A 704 38.11 9.92 -5.72
N GLY A 705 38.56 10.29 -4.52
CA GLY A 705 39.42 11.48 -4.29
C GLY A 705 40.77 11.45 -5.01
N THR A 706 41.25 10.29 -5.48
CA THR A 706 42.44 10.23 -6.35
C THR A 706 42.16 10.73 -7.77
N PHE A 707 40.95 10.49 -8.30
CA PHE A 707 40.50 10.89 -9.64
C PHE A 707 40.07 12.36 -9.69
N GLU A 708 39.51 12.85 -8.59
CA GLU A 708 38.97 14.20 -8.43
C GLU A 708 40.08 15.25 -8.19
N ASN A 709 41.31 14.82 -7.91
CA ASN A 709 42.45 15.69 -7.69
C ASN A 709 42.90 16.38 -9.01
N PRO A 710 42.94 17.72 -9.11
CA PRO A 710 43.31 18.42 -10.35
C PRO A 710 44.71 18.11 -10.90
N GLY A 711 45.62 17.59 -10.08
CA GLY A 711 46.97 17.15 -10.48
C GLY A 711 47.07 15.66 -10.84
N PHE A 712 45.97 14.97 -11.12
CA PHE A 712 45.99 13.53 -11.38
C PHE A 712 46.41 13.19 -12.82
N THR A 713 47.52 12.48 -12.95
CA THR A 713 47.97 11.83 -14.17
C THR A 713 48.25 10.36 -13.89
N TYR A 714 47.77 9.47 -14.78
CA TYR A 714 47.89 8.00 -14.64
C TYR A 714 49.32 7.47 -14.81
N SER A 715 50.29 8.32 -15.16
CA SER A 715 51.69 7.97 -15.43
C SER A 715 52.52 7.60 -14.20
N GLY A 716 51.89 7.41 -13.02
CA GLY A 716 52.56 7.06 -11.77
C GLY A 716 52.06 5.74 -11.20
N GLN A 717 52.81 4.66 -11.45
CA GLN A 717 52.50 3.28 -11.02
C GLN A 717 52.15 3.19 -9.52
N SER A 718 52.88 3.92 -8.67
CA SER A 718 52.67 3.97 -7.21
C SER A 718 51.31 4.52 -6.76
N ARG A 719 50.59 5.25 -7.63
CA ARG A 719 49.20 5.69 -7.34
C ARG A 719 48.19 4.56 -7.57
N LEU A 720 48.40 3.74 -8.60
CA LEU A 720 47.56 2.55 -8.84
C LEU A 720 47.79 1.50 -7.75
N GLU A 721 49.04 1.32 -7.31
CA GLU A 721 49.39 0.48 -6.16
C GLU A 721 48.71 0.96 -4.85
N SER A 722 48.60 2.27 -4.64
CA SER A 722 47.87 2.85 -3.50
C SER A 722 46.36 2.62 -3.57
N ILE A 723 45.76 2.72 -4.77
CA ILE A 723 44.36 2.34 -5.00
C ILE A 723 44.16 0.85 -4.71
N MET A 724 45.05 -0.04 -5.18
CA MET A 724 44.98 -1.47 -4.87
C MET A 724 45.08 -1.77 -3.37
N GLY A 725 45.98 -1.10 -2.64
CA GLY A 725 46.06 -1.20 -1.18
C GLY A 725 44.76 -0.76 -0.48
N THR A 726 44.10 0.26 -1.03
CA THR A 726 42.81 0.76 -0.54
C THR A 726 41.68 -0.26 -0.81
N LEU A 727 41.62 -0.84 -2.01
CA LEU A 727 40.63 -1.86 -2.38
C LEU A 727 40.83 -3.20 -1.66
N SER A 728 42.08 -3.57 -1.35
CA SER A 728 42.40 -4.74 -0.50
C SER A 728 41.88 -4.57 0.93
N ARG A 729 41.91 -3.34 1.47
CA ARG A 729 41.23 -3.03 2.74
C ARG A 729 39.71 -3.16 2.63
N VAL A 730 39.09 -2.69 1.54
CA VAL A 730 37.64 -2.87 1.32
C VAL A 730 37.28 -4.36 1.32
N ALA A 731 37.98 -5.18 0.53
CA ALA A 731 37.80 -6.63 0.50
C ALA A 731 37.95 -7.26 1.90
N SER A 732 38.97 -6.83 2.66
CA SER A 732 39.20 -7.30 4.04
C SER A 732 38.03 -6.96 4.99
N GLN A 733 37.43 -5.78 4.88
CA GLN A 733 36.25 -5.42 5.69
C GLN A 733 35.01 -6.22 5.28
N LEU A 734 34.79 -6.43 3.97
CA LEU A 734 33.70 -7.26 3.46
C LEU A 734 33.84 -8.73 3.89
N ILE A 735 35.06 -9.27 3.98
CA ILE A 735 35.32 -10.61 4.53
C ILE A 735 34.92 -10.73 6.01
N VAL A 736 35.01 -9.66 6.79
CA VAL A 736 34.60 -9.67 8.21
C VAL A 736 33.10 -9.45 8.37
N LEU A 737 32.48 -8.62 7.53
CA LEU A 737 31.02 -8.46 7.47
C LEU A 737 30.30 -9.70 6.90
N GLY A 738 30.99 -10.51 6.10
CA GLY A 738 30.52 -11.77 5.53
C GLY A 738 30.56 -12.98 6.48
N LYS A 739 30.77 -12.78 7.79
CA LYS A 739 30.87 -13.83 8.82
C LYS A 739 29.80 -13.67 9.89
#